data_AF-A0AA37QV49-F1
#
_entry.id   AF-A0AA37QV49-F1
#
_cell.length_a   1.000
_cell.length_b   1.000
_cell.length_c   1.000
_cell.angle_alpha   90.00
_cell.angle_beta   90.00
_cell.angle_gamma   90.00
#
_symmetry.space_group_name_H-M   'P 1'
#
loop_
_entity.id
_entity.type
_entity.pdbx_description
1 polymer ?
#
loop_
_entity_poly.entity_id
_entity_poly.type
_entity_poly.pdbx_seq_one_letter_code
_entity_poly.pdbx_strand_id
1 'polypeptide(L)'
;MSVTCSGTITTAITAYDAAAATATPSNGGNSYTPANPAFPSTGYNPNPPTATITLDSTAVRNLTTNTQTGLADRGMIAANFSNDEDPAVNNVTINNAGWLSLTTSQLSAGRLHVIVADSQVNKFTVNNTGTLAVTQNFFGTFDPAKLSVSSGATASGRYNGTNLAIISALYSDDNTNSFVVNNRAGGTISATGNYAAAYYGRADTTIANSGTIANTSWTSASRFYDGHWAIAAFAGAEFDTIPGSNPDTPLYKFDSSGNVTVTETKALTLTNNTSGVIKGDILALDTNPLTTAAGLAAGSTFPLTGSGSNSGPRDSVISNAGLIQGNIYLGSGEHDVSNSGTIAGSISVDQSASRGSFAKATPGTIAGTYSSSGTGTDANGNACPTAGANTADPLCAASTNQAAIFFGARSFNLVNTGRLGGDIVINDQDGATNTILLKGTGFSGNVVAQNGLGANSLTLDGVASLASVVNFGTLDLMKSQVSVGAGGVQLVDGAVLRTTIFGAGGSAAAPSANIGNIMGTVTFAGAGTIAPTLQGIVRNGDVYRVATSVSATQLDVDFTSALVGFTADTATGSLLLNASVRSPATIAGISPSTLAALNGLFGYTGGNMQVQALGGAVQSLGTDREVRNAGDQLRPLMNGAQVQVPLSTAALFQDQIDNRLTTAAGPSANARVASAFAAETDPLASMLMAYGATKARPALKAPAIAPEPERTVWGSLIGTNASQRDVAGVAGYSGNTGGLVAGIDQRIDGAFRVGAAFGYATSSIDDRTAAGDAVGMQHYQGTVYGAYVQPSWYVNGSAGVALVDYTTTRRINFAGFTDTASGSHKGWLTLLRGEFGMPVKVDQAVLTPFAGVTYGRLDQQAYTEASAAGAALTVARQTTNSVRSNLGFRSTLPLLVTSTYGFGLETLAAWRHEFGNTAQNVTAAFAGGGATFVAAGPSPERNLAELGAALKLVAFGERQSISLGYNAVVGSKYLEQSAVLKVRAEF
;
A
#
# COMPACT_ATOMS: atom_id res chain seq x y z
N MET A 1 9.97 38.03 -26.97
CA MET A 1 10.90 39.17 -27.15
C MET A 1 11.80 39.27 -25.92
N SER A 2 13.06 39.71 -26.05
CA SER A 2 14.05 39.60 -24.97
C SER A 2 15.00 40.80 -24.85
N VAL A 3 15.33 41.21 -23.62
CA VAL A 3 16.35 42.20 -23.27
C VAL A 3 17.43 41.51 -22.42
N THR A 4 18.71 41.81 -22.69
CA THR A 4 19.84 41.34 -21.86
C THR A 4 20.61 42.55 -21.31
N CYS A 5 20.89 42.55 -20.01
CA CYS A 5 21.64 43.60 -19.33
C CYS A 5 22.93 43.04 -18.72
N SER A 6 23.99 43.84 -18.78
CA SER A 6 25.33 43.55 -18.28
C SER A 6 25.94 44.81 -17.66
N GLY A 7 26.86 44.68 -16.70
CA GLY A 7 27.49 45.83 -16.04
C GLY A 7 26.55 46.69 -15.19
N THR A 8 26.90 47.97 -14.95
CA THR A 8 26.10 48.87 -14.10
C THR A 8 24.82 49.34 -14.80
N ILE A 9 23.66 49.03 -14.23
CA ILE A 9 22.35 49.46 -14.73
C ILE A 9 21.96 50.77 -14.04
N THR A 10 21.76 51.86 -14.78
CA THR A 10 21.48 53.19 -14.20
C THR A 10 19.99 53.55 -14.21
N THR A 11 19.19 52.97 -15.10
CA THR A 11 17.74 53.24 -15.21
C THR A 11 16.89 52.04 -14.78
N ALA A 12 15.63 52.27 -14.40
CA ALA A 12 14.68 51.19 -14.15
C ALA A 12 14.32 50.47 -15.45
N ILE A 13 13.94 49.19 -15.35
CA ILE A 13 13.49 48.39 -16.50
C ILE A 13 12.00 48.12 -16.32
N THR A 14 11.18 48.47 -17.31
CA THR A 14 9.73 48.25 -17.24
C THR A 14 9.23 47.56 -18.50
N ALA A 15 8.46 46.49 -18.32
CA ALA A 15 7.65 45.86 -19.37
C ALA A 15 6.20 46.37 -19.28
N TYR A 16 5.69 46.98 -20.36
CA TYR A 16 4.37 47.63 -20.40
C TYR A 16 3.82 47.70 -21.83
N ASP A 17 2.50 47.79 -22.04
CA ASP A 17 1.88 48.05 -23.36
C ASP A 17 1.68 49.56 -23.65
N ALA A 18 1.60 49.93 -24.93
CA ALA A 18 1.31 51.28 -25.43
C ALA A 18 -0.04 51.85 -24.95
N ALA A 19 -1.06 51.04 -24.62
CA ALA A 19 -2.31 51.55 -24.05
C ALA A 19 -2.14 52.11 -22.63
N ALA A 20 -1.11 51.68 -21.89
CA ALA A 20 -0.76 52.21 -20.58
C ALA A 20 -0.09 53.61 -20.64
N ALA A 21 0.03 54.23 -21.83
CA ALA A 21 0.85 55.41 -22.12
C ALA A 21 0.43 56.74 -21.45
N THR A 22 -0.71 56.80 -20.76
CA THR A 22 -1.05 57.98 -19.93
C THR A 22 -0.14 58.14 -18.71
N ALA A 23 0.58 57.08 -18.31
CA ALA A 23 1.64 57.09 -17.31
C ALA A 23 3.02 56.87 -17.97
N THR A 24 3.40 57.75 -18.90
CA THR A 24 4.72 57.69 -19.56
C THR A 24 5.85 57.68 -18.51
N PRO A 25 6.71 56.65 -18.44
CA PRO A 25 7.90 56.69 -17.60
C PRO A 25 8.75 57.89 -18.03
N SER A 26 9.05 58.80 -17.10
CA SER A 26 9.69 60.09 -17.39
C SER A 26 11.10 60.01 -17.96
N ASN A 27 11.68 58.82 -18.16
CA ASN A 27 13.06 58.64 -18.58
C ASN A 27 13.18 57.57 -19.68
N GLY A 28 13.59 57.99 -20.88
CA GLY A 28 13.83 57.15 -22.06
C GLY A 28 15.06 56.23 -21.98
N GLY A 29 15.21 55.48 -20.90
CA GLY A 29 16.28 54.48 -20.77
C GLY A 29 15.74 53.15 -20.25
N ASN A 30 15.79 52.11 -21.08
CA ASN A 30 15.46 50.70 -20.80
C ASN A 30 13.98 50.36 -20.55
N SER A 31 13.08 51.06 -21.24
CA SER A 31 11.66 50.74 -21.36
C SER A 31 11.43 49.70 -22.46
N TYR A 32 10.58 48.69 -22.22
CA TYR A 32 10.25 47.65 -23.18
C TYR A 32 8.74 47.56 -23.41
N THR A 33 8.32 47.75 -24.67
CA THR A 33 6.92 47.64 -25.11
C THR A 33 6.74 46.37 -25.94
N PRO A 34 6.03 45.34 -25.45
CA PRO A 34 5.71 44.16 -26.25
C PRO A 34 4.76 44.54 -27.39
N ALA A 35 4.93 43.92 -28.56
CA ALA A 35 3.95 44.02 -29.64
C ALA A 35 2.80 43.05 -29.35
N ASN A 36 1.67 43.56 -28.85
CA ASN A 36 0.46 42.75 -28.66
C ASN A 36 -0.43 42.83 -29.93
N PRO A 37 -0.91 41.72 -30.50
CA PRO A 37 -2.00 41.79 -31.49
C PRO A 37 -3.22 42.50 -30.89
N ALA A 38 -3.88 43.35 -31.69
CA ALA A 38 -5.09 44.06 -31.27
C ALA A 38 -6.14 43.08 -30.71
N PHE A 39 -6.81 43.51 -29.62
CA PHE A 39 -7.93 42.84 -28.95
C PHE A 39 -8.71 41.86 -29.86
N PRO A 40 -8.66 40.55 -29.61
CA PRO A 40 -9.77 39.69 -29.96
C PRO A 40 -10.90 39.95 -28.96
N SER A 41 -12.06 40.38 -29.44
CA SER A 41 -13.25 40.58 -28.60
C SER A 41 -13.77 39.30 -27.92
N THR A 42 -13.23 38.13 -28.29
CA THR A 42 -13.38 36.83 -27.62
C THR A 42 -12.27 35.89 -28.08
N GLY A 43 -11.66 35.15 -27.16
CA GLY A 43 -10.77 34.01 -27.48
C GLY A 43 -9.46 33.98 -26.67
N TYR A 44 -9.30 32.94 -25.84
CA TYR A 44 -8.05 32.57 -25.19
C TYR A 44 -6.94 32.40 -26.25
N ASN A 45 -5.86 33.19 -26.16
CA ASN A 45 -4.64 32.90 -26.90
C ASN A 45 -3.87 31.81 -26.14
N PRO A 46 -3.78 30.57 -26.64
CA PRO A 46 -3.08 29.49 -25.94
C PRO A 46 -1.56 29.69 -25.84
N ASN A 47 -0.98 30.65 -26.58
CA ASN A 47 0.46 30.95 -26.56
C ASN A 47 0.71 32.47 -26.51
N PRO A 48 0.51 33.12 -25.35
CA PRO A 48 0.77 34.55 -25.25
C PRO A 48 2.26 34.88 -25.35
N PRO A 49 2.63 36.01 -25.99
CA PRO A 49 4.02 36.41 -26.14
C PRO A 49 4.69 36.66 -24.78
N THR A 50 5.86 36.05 -24.56
CA THR A 50 6.65 36.24 -23.33
C THR A 50 7.69 37.35 -23.48
N ALA A 51 7.67 38.33 -22.58
CA ALA A 51 8.74 39.30 -22.38
C ALA A 51 9.82 38.71 -21.46
N THR A 52 11.05 38.59 -21.95
CA THR A 52 12.17 38.01 -21.18
C THR A 52 13.23 39.06 -20.88
N ILE A 53 13.56 39.28 -19.60
CA ILE A 53 14.64 40.16 -19.14
C ILE A 53 15.74 39.28 -18.55
N THR A 54 16.95 39.35 -19.08
CA THR A 54 18.09 38.56 -18.61
C THR A 54 19.17 39.49 -18.05
N LEU A 55 19.56 39.28 -16.80
CA LEU A 55 20.65 39.98 -16.11
C LEU A 55 21.80 38.99 -15.99
N ASP A 56 22.93 39.25 -16.65
CA ASP A 56 24.09 38.37 -16.53
C ASP A 56 24.79 38.52 -15.17
N SER A 57 25.83 37.72 -14.93
CA SER A 57 26.57 37.73 -13.66
C SER A 57 27.35 39.02 -13.37
N THR A 58 27.48 39.91 -14.35
CA THR A 58 28.13 41.23 -14.21
C THR A 58 27.13 42.36 -14.01
N ALA A 59 25.84 42.10 -14.23
CA ALA A 59 24.78 43.08 -14.06
C ALA A 59 24.67 43.52 -12.59
N VAL A 60 24.83 44.81 -12.32
CA VAL A 60 24.74 45.37 -10.98
C VAL A 60 23.86 46.61 -10.98
N ARG A 61 22.90 46.66 -10.05
CA ARG A 61 22.15 47.88 -9.74
C ARG A 61 21.98 48.02 -8.23
N ASN A 62 22.45 49.12 -7.68
CA ASN A 62 22.29 49.46 -6.28
C ASN A 62 21.55 50.80 -6.19
N LEU A 63 20.42 50.80 -5.50
CA LEU A 63 19.57 51.97 -5.35
C LEU A 63 19.42 52.30 -3.87
N THR A 64 19.85 53.49 -3.47
CA THR A 64 19.56 54.05 -2.15
C THR A 64 18.62 55.23 -2.34
N THR A 65 17.42 55.17 -1.78
CA THR A 65 16.41 56.23 -1.96
C THR A 65 15.77 56.63 -0.64
N ASN A 66 15.57 57.94 -0.47
CA ASN A 66 14.82 58.56 0.63
C ASN A 66 13.83 59.62 0.08
N THR A 67 13.51 59.57 -1.23
CA THR A 67 12.65 60.54 -1.91
C THR A 67 11.81 59.83 -2.99
N GLN A 68 10.53 60.15 -3.09
CA GLN A 68 9.59 59.51 -4.03
C GLN A 68 9.79 59.91 -5.50
N THR A 69 10.48 61.02 -5.77
CA THR A 69 10.59 61.60 -7.11
C THR A 69 11.63 60.86 -7.96
N GLY A 70 11.17 60.11 -8.97
CA GLY A 70 12.03 59.61 -10.07
C GLY A 70 12.29 58.10 -10.10
N LEU A 71 11.72 57.35 -9.17
CA LEU A 71 11.53 55.92 -9.37
C LEU A 71 10.22 55.75 -10.12
N ALA A 72 10.21 55.01 -11.23
CA ALA A 72 8.95 54.50 -11.74
C ALA A 72 8.21 53.90 -10.54
N ASP A 73 6.91 54.17 -10.43
CA ASP A 73 6.07 53.98 -9.24
C ASP A 73 5.97 52.52 -8.71
N ARG A 74 6.88 51.63 -9.15
CA ARG A 74 6.73 50.18 -9.24
C ARG A 74 8.08 49.43 -9.27
N GLY A 75 9.14 49.90 -8.62
CA GLY A 75 10.35 49.09 -8.35
C GLY A 75 11.51 49.16 -9.37
N MET A 76 12.56 48.36 -9.16
CA MET A 76 13.79 48.41 -10.00
C MET A 76 13.60 47.74 -11.36
N ILE A 77 12.84 46.65 -11.38
CA ILE A 77 12.31 45.97 -12.56
C ILE A 77 10.81 45.77 -12.35
N ALA A 78 9.99 46.18 -13.32
CA ALA A 78 8.54 46.18 -13.19
C ALA A 78 7.86 45.57 -14.42
N ALA A 79 6.76 44.87 -14.22
CA ALA A 79 5.72 44.70 -15.22
C ALA A 79 4.51 45.54 -14.82
N ASN A 80 3.92 46.25 -15.79
CA ASN A 80 2.75 47.09 -15.59
C ASN A 80 1.96 47.18 -16.91
N PHE A 81 0.89 46.39 -17.02
CA PHE A 81 0.01 46.39 -18.19
C PHE A 81 -1.28 47.18 -17.92
N SER A 82 -1.92 47.69 -18.97
CA SER A 82 -3.13 48.53 -18.83
C SER A 82 -4.29 47.73 -18.25
N ASN A 83 -5.12 48.36 -17.43
CA ASN A 83 -6.33 47.74 -16.86
C ASN A 83 -7.40 47.38 -17.90
N ASP A 84 -7.36 48.02 -19.09
CA ASP A 84 -8.30 47.72 -20.17
C ASP A 84 -8.04 46.35 -20.83
N GLU A 85 -6.88 45.73 -20.57
CA GLU A 85 -6.35 44.57 -21.27
C GLU A 85 -6.73 43.22 -20.60
N ASP A 86 -6.95 42.17 -21.41
CA ASP A 86 -7.17 40.81 -20.89
C ASP A 86 -5.87 40.27 -20.26
N PRO A 87 -5.82 39.98 -18.95
CA PRO A 87 -4.62 39.49 -18.30
C PRO A 87 -4.10 38.20 -18.92
N ALA A 88 -4.94 37.41 -19.61
CA ALA A 88 -4.57 36.14 -20.22
C ALA A 88 -3.42 36.25 -21.25
N VAL A 89 -3.10 37.45 -21.75
CA VAL A 89 -2.11 37.62 -22.83
C VAL A 89 -0.69 38.02 -22.38
N ASN A 90 -0.46 38.31 -21.10
CA ASN A 90 0.77 38.96 -20.63
C ASN A 90 1.69 38.04 -19.80
N ASN A 91 2.76 37.52 -20.42
CA ASN A 91 3.78 36.70 -19.76
C ASN A 91 5.12 37.43 -19.59
N VAL A 92 5.70 37.41 -18.39
CA VAL A 92 7.01 38.03 -18.10
C VAL A 92 7.95 37.03 -17.44
N THR A 93 9.21 36.99 -17.88
CA THR A 93 10.27 36.16 -17.30
C THR A 93 11.50 36.99 -17.02
N ILE A 94 12.03 36.90 -15.79
CA ILE A 94 13.28 37.51 -15.36
C ILE A 94 14.28 36.41 -15.07
N ASN A 95 15.42 36.41 -15.75
CA ASN A 95 16.56 35.55 -15.46
C ASN A 95 17.65 36.40 -14.78
N ASN A 96 17.80 36.27 -13.46
CA ASN A 96 18.80 37.02 -12.69
C ASN A 96 20.02 36.15 -12.35
N ALA A 97 21.18 36.52 -12.87
CA ALA A 97 22.49 36.06 -12.39
C ALA A 97 23.30 37.19 -11.72
N GLY A 98 22.82 38.44 -11.80
CA GLY A 98 23.50 39.63 -11.30
C GLY A 98 23.11 40.03 -9.88
N TRP A 99 23.41 41.27 -9.51
CA TRP A 99 23.16 41.85 -8.19
C TRP A 99 22.21 43.06 -8.29
N LEU A 100 21.00 42.94 -7.73
CA LEU A 100 20.08 44.05 -7.57
C LEU A 100 19.84 44.32 -6.09
N SER A 101 20.04 45.57 -5.65
CA SER A 101 19.75 45.95 -4.28
C SER A 101 19.06 47.30 -4.13
N LEU A 102 18.17 47.39 -3.15
CA LEU A 102 17.42 48.58 -2.78
C LEU A 102 17.55 48.87 -1.27
N THR A 103 17.93 50.08 -0.91
CA THR A 103 18.04 50.54 0.49
C THR A 103 17.21 51.80 0.70
N THR A 104 16.46 51.86 1.81
CA THR A 104 15.72 53.06 2.23
C THR A 104 15.92 53.31 3.73
N SER A 105 15.89 54.58 4.14
CA SER A 105 15.91 55.00 5.55
C SER A 105 14.66 55.77 5.95
N GLN A 106 13.61 55.72 5.13
CA GLN A 106 12.31 56.34 5.42
C GLN A 106 11.19 55.30 5.40
N LEU A 107 10.19 55.50 6.26
CA LEU A 107 8.91 54.83 6.16
C LEU A 107 8.21 55.37 4.91
N SER A 108 8.36 54.67 3.79
CA SER A 108 7.87 55.12 2.48
C SER A 108 6.36 55.22 2.48
N ALA A 109 5.79 56.28 1.90
CA ALA A 109 4.35 56.33 1.59
C ALA A 109 4.02 55.66 0.22
N GLY A 110 5.02 55.17 -0.52
CA GLY A 110 4.85 54.52 -1.84
C GLY A 110 5.47 53.12 -1.92
N ARG A 111 5.10 52.34 -2.96
CA ARG A 111 5.57 50.97 -3.20
C ARG A 111 7.06 50.95 -3.56
N LEU A 112 7.91 50.40 -2.69
CA LEU A 112 9.36 50.28 -2.89
C LEU A 112 9.75 48.80 -2.90
N HIS A 113 10.08 48.27 -4.07
CA HIS A 113 10.47 46.86 -4.23
C HIS A 113 11.55 46.70 -5.31
N VAL A 114 12.33 45.60 -5.28
CA VAL A 114 13.34 45.34 -6.34
C VAL A 114 12.65 44.88 -7.61
N ILE A 115 11.83 43.82 -7.53
CA ILE A 115 11.04 43.31 -8.65
C ILE A 115 9.56 43.41 -8.31
N VAL A 116 8.77 43.96 -9.23
CA VAL A 116 7.33 44.16 -9.09
C VAL A 116 6.59 43.52 -10.25
N ALA A 117 5.65 42.63 -9.94
CA ALA A 117 4.58 42.22 -10.84
C ALA A 117 3.31 42.96 -10.45
N ASP A 118 2.82 43.82 -11.33
CA ASP A 118 1.69 44.70 -11.08
C ASP A 118 0.83 44.85 -12.34
N SER A 119 -0.48 44.98 -12.16
CA SER A 119 -1.52 45.17 -13.18
C SER A 119 -1.52 44.18 -14.38
N GLN A 120 -2.60 43.40 -14.49
CA GLN A 120 -2.96 42.53 -15.63
C GLN A 120 -1.84 41.61 -16.17
N VAL A 121 -1.15 40.91 -15.26
CA VAL A 121 -0.10 39.92 -15.61
C VAL A 121 -0.66 38.50 -15.51
N ASN A 122 -0.59 37.71 -16.59
CA ASN A 122 -0.94 36.29 -16.55
C ASN A 122 0.05 35.49 -15.69
N LYS A 123 1.32 35.51 -16.11
CA LYS A 123 2.38 34.73 -15.48
C LYS A 123 3.67 35.52 -15.41
N PHE A 124 4.14 35.73 -14.19
CA PHE A 124 5.41 36.38 -13.90
C PHE A 124 6.39 35.36 -13.31
N THR A 125 7.52 35.11 -13.99
CA THR A 125 8.52 34.12 -13.55
C THR A 125 9.84 34.78 -13.23
N VAL A 126 10.42 34.50 -12.05
CA VAL A 126 11.75 34.93 -11.64
C VAL A 126 12.65 33.72 -11.45
N ASN A 127 13.63 33.55 -12.36
CA ASN A 127 14.70 32.57 -12.24
C ASN A 127 15.92 33.24 -11.62
N ASN A 128 16.22 32.93 -10.36
CA ASN A 128 17.31 33.57 -9.62
C ASN A 128 18.50 32.62 -9.41
N THR A 129 19.68 33.08 -9.80
CA THR A 129 21.01 32.50 -9.50
C THR A 129 21.96 33.54 -8.90
N GLY A 130 21.62 34.84 -9.00
CA GLY A 130 22.34 35.96 -8.40
C GLY A 130 21.72 36.45 -7.09
N THR A 131 21.78 37.75 -6.84
CA THR A 131 21.29 38.39 -5.61
C THR A 131 20.20 39.42 -5.87
N LEU A 132 19.10 39.31 -5.14
CA LEU A 132 18.04 40.31 -5.02
C LEU A 132 17.96 40.72 -3.55
N ALA A 133 18.24 41.98 -3.21
CA ALA A 133 18.38 42.40 -1.82
C ALA A 133 17.61 43.68 -1.49
N VAL A 134 16.98 43.72 -0.32
CA VAL A 134 16.41 44.96 0.25
C VAL A 134 16.90 45.24 1.67
N THR A 135 17.01 46.52 2.02
CA THR A 135 17.42 46.96 3.35
C THR A 135 16.54 48.12 3.82
N GLN A 136 15.89 47.94 4.98
CA GLN A 136 15.08 48.94 5.66
C GLN A 136 15.81 49.48 6.89
N ASN A 137 16.29 50.73 6.82
CA ASN A 137 17.05 51.37 7.88
C ASN A 137 16.21 52.32 8.76
N PHE A 138 14.94 52.57 8.42
CA PHE A 138 14.11 53.57 9.12
C PHE A 138 13.97 53.32 10.62
N PHE A 139 13.81 52.06 11.03
CA PHE A 139 13.39 51.74 12.39
C PHE A 139 14.49 51.92 13.44
N GLY A 140 15.78 51.99 13.06
CA GLY A 140 16.90 52.06 14.01
C GLY A 140 16.73 51.05 15.14
N THR A 141 16.49 51.53 16.37
CA THR A 141 15.94 50.71 17.46
C THR A 141 14.41 50.65 17.35
N PHE A 142 13.90 49.51 16.89
CA PHE A 142 12.46 49.29 16.74
C PHE A 142 11.71 49.29 18.09
N ASP A 143 10.61 50.05 18.18
CA ASP A 143 9.76 50.12 19.36
C ASP A 143 8.32 49.70 19.03
N PRO A 144 7.88 48.50 19.46
CA PRO A 144 6.54 48.00 19.14
C PRO A 144 5.41 48.82 19.76
N ALA A 145 5.66 49.61 20.82
CA ALA A 145 4.64 50.47 21.43
C ALA A 145 4.20 51.63 20.52
N LYS A 146 4.97 51.91 19.46
CA LYS A 146 4.62 52.90 18.43
C LYS A 146 3.70 52.34 17.36
N LEU A 147 3.44 51.03 17.35
CA LEU A 147 2.47 50.42 16.45
C LEU A 147 1.05 50.72 16.90
N SER A 148 0.20 51.05 15.93
CA SER A 148 -1.23 51.26 16.13
C SER A 148 -2.00 50.96 14.85
N VAL A 149 -3.32 50.87 14.95
CA VAL A 149 -4.21 50.76 13.79
C VAL A 149 -5.04 52.03 13.64
N SER A 150 -5.39 52.40 12.40
CA SER A 150 -6.22 53.59 12.13
C SER A 150 -7.67 53.43 12.60
N SER A 151 -8.28 54.51 13.08
CA SER A 151 -9.73 54.61 13.27
C SER A 151 -10.44 54.88 11.93
N GLY A 152 -11.33 54.00 11.48
CA GLY A 152 -12.08 54.16 10.22
C GLY A 152 -12.79 52.89 9.77
N ALA A 153 -13.41 52.92 8.57
CA ALA A 153 -14.10 51.76 7.97
C ALA A 153 -13.15 50.62 7.58
N THR A 154 -11.89 50.95 7.30
CA THR A 154 -10.80 50.00 7.01
C THR A 154 -9.62 50.28 7.92
N ALA A 155 -9.12 49.25 8.59
CA ALA A 155 -7.95 49.30 9.44
C ALA A 155 -6.66 49.29 8.59
N SER A 156 -5.76 50.22 8.89
CA SER A 156 -4.40 50.28 8.36
C SER A 156 -3.40 50.30 9.51
N GLY A 157 -2.33 49.53 9.39
CA GLY A 157 -1.22 49.56 10.36
C GLY A 157 -0.47 50.89 10.29
N ARG A 158 -0.10 51.43 11.45
CA ARG A 158 0.64 52.69 11.61
C ARG A 158 1.81 52.53 12.57
N TYR A 159 2.87 53.27 12.32
CA TYR A 159 4.00 53.43 13.23
C TYR A 159 4.17 54.91 13.55
N ASN A 160 4.02 55.26 14.83
CA ASN A 160 4.08 56.65 15.32
C ASN A 160 3.17 57.60 14.51
N GLY A 161 1.95 57.17 14.22
CA GLY A 161 0.95 57.93 13.45
C GLY A 161 1.10 57.89 11.93
N THR A 162 2.22 57.40 11.39
CA THR A 162 2.44 57.26 9.93
C THR A 162 2.02 55.88 9.46
N ASN A 163 1.40 55.76 8.29
CA ASN A 163 1.03 54.45 7.72
C ASN A 163 2.27 53.57 7.54
N LEU A 164 2.20 52.33 8.01
CA LEU A 164 3.24 51.33 7.79
C LEU A 164 3.30 50.97 6.31
N ALA A 165 4.52 50.80 5.81
CA ALA A 165 4.79 50.30 4.48
C ALA A 165 5.87 49.22 4.53
N ILE A 166 5.74 48.24 3.64
CA ILE A 166 6.71 47.18 3.45
C ILE A 166 7.68 47.55 2.32
N ILE A 167 8.93 47.12 2.46
CA ILE A 167 9.88 47.01 1.34
C ILE A 167 10.14 45.53 1.06
N SER A 168 10.20 45.12 -0.22
CA SER A 168 10.50 43.71 -0.54
C SER A 168 11.40 43.51 -1.75
N ALA A 169 12.13 42.39 -1.78
CA ALA A 169 12.92 42.03 -2.95
C ALA A 169 11.99 41.62 -4.10
N LEU A 170 10.94 40.86 -3.80
CA LEU A 170 9.92 40.46 -4.76
C LEU A 170 8.55 40.94 -4.27
N TYR A 171 7.77 41.53 -5.17
CA TYR A 171 6.39 41.93 -4.94
C TYR A 171 5.49 41.48 -6.06
N SER A 172 4.30 41.00 -5.71
CA SER A 172 3.25 40.67 -6.68
C SER A 172 1.90 41.22 -6.23
N ASP A 173 1.19 41.84 -7.16
CA ASP A 173 -0.13 42.37 -6.90
C ASP A 173 -1.26 41.34 -7.02
N ASP A 174 -2.48 41.70 -6.60
CA ASP A 174 -3.68 40.86 -6.71
C ASP A 174 -4.13 40.65 -8.16
N ASN A 175 -3.89 41.62 -9.05
CA ASN A 175 -4.12 41.50 -10.49
C ASN A 175 -3.05 40.68 -11.24
N THR A 176 -2.10 40.06 -10.53
CA THR A 176 -1.21 39.05 -11.12
C THR A 176 -1.82 37.67 -10.89
N ASN A 177 -2.11 36.94 -11.96
CA ASN A 177 -2.73 35.60 -11.84
C ASN A 177 -1.73 34.62 -11.22
N SER A 178 -0.53 34.48 -11.81
CA SER A 178 0.51 33.55 -11.34
C SER A 178 1.88 34.22 -11.18
N PHE A 179 2.51 34.03 -10.02
CA PHE A 179 3.86 34.50 -9.70
C PHE A 179 4.76 33.32 -9.32
N VAL A 180 5.80 33.07 -10.10
CA VAL A 180 6.69 31.90 -9.97
C VAL A 180 8.11 32.34 -9.64
N VAL A 181 8.70 31.78 -8.58
CA VAL A 181 10.09 32.04 -8.17
C VAL A 181 10.87 30.74 -8.18
N ASN A 182 11.91 30.68 -9.00
CA ASN A 182 12.88 29.59 -9.04
C ASN A 182 14.21 30.09 -8.48
N ASN A 183 14.41 29.99 -7.16
CA ASN A 183 15.67 30.36 -6.53
C ASN A 183 16.62 29.16 -6.52
N ARG A 184 17.57 29.14 -7.47
CA ARG A 184 18.48 28.02 -7.65
C ARG A 184 19.61 28.04 -6.62
N ALA A 185 20.38 26.94 -6.55
CA ALA A 185 21.57 26.87 -5.70
C ALA A 185 22.52 28.05 -6.01
N GLY A 186 23.01 28.73 -4.97
CA GLY A 186 23.81 29.96 -5.07
C GLY A 186 22.99 31.25 -5.18
N GLY A 187 21.71 31.18 -5.55
CA GLY A 187 20.81 32.33 -5.59
C GLY A 187 20.43 32.82 -4.19
N THR A 188 20.43 34.14 -4.02
CA THR A 188 20.05 34.82 -2.78
C THR A 188 18.92 35.82 -3.02
N ILE A 189 17.83 35.70 -2.27
CA ILE A 189 16.75 36.69 -2.20
C ILE A 189 16.66 37.11 -0.74
N SER A 190 17.04 38.36 -0.42
CA SER A 190 17.23 38.78 0.97
C SER A 190 16.56 40.11 1.29
N ALA A 191 16.14 40.23 2.54
CA ALA A 191 15.66 41.44 3.17
C ALA A 191 16.42 41.68 4.49
N THR A 192 16.62 42.93 4.86
CA THR A 192 17.26 43.32 6.13
C THR A 192 16.43 44.40 6.81
N GLY A 193 16.18 44.25 8.11
CA GLY A 193 15.43 45.20 8.93
C GLY A 193 13.98 44.81 9.16
N ASN A 194 13.31 45.58 10.04
CA ASN A 194 11.89 45.45 10.37
C ASN A 194 11.03 45.88 9.19
N TYR A 195 9.89 45.20 9.00
CA TYR A 195 8.97 45.45 7.88
C TYR A 195 9.67 45.43 6.51
N ALA A 196 10.55 44.45 6.36
CA ALA A 196 11.21 44.11 5.10
C ALA A 196 10.99 42.63 4.81
N ALA A 197 10.72 42.28 3.55
CA ALA A 197 10.44 40.90 3.16
C ALA A 197 11.21 40.45 1.91
N ALA A 198 11.62 39.19 1.85
CA ALA A 198 12.23 38.69 0.61
C ALA A 198 11.15 38.52 -0.47
N TYR A 199 9.99 37.99 -0.11
CA TYR A 199 8.77 38.00 -0.92
C TYR A 199 7.59 38.59 -0.15
N TYR A 200 6.80 39.45 -0.81
CA TYR A 200 5.58 40.02 -0.25
C TYR A 200 4.53 40.19 -1.36
N GLY A 201 3.41 39.48 -1.32
CA GLY A 201 2.47 39.55 -2.44
C GLY A 201 1.14 38.83 -2.28
N ARG A 202 0.26 39.07 -3.26
CA ARG A 202 -1.14 38.60 -3.30
C ARG A 202 -1.49 37.67 -4.48
N ALA A 203 -0.61 37.55 -5.48
CA ALA A 203 -0.80 36.65 -6.63
C ALA A 203 -0.85 35.17 -6.22
N ASP A 204 -1.36 34.27 -7.06
CA ASP A 204 -1.14 32.83 -6.84
C ASP A 204 0.35 32.53 -7.00
N THR A 205 0.99 31.99 -5.96
CA THR A 205 2.44 32.03 -5.81
C THR A 205 3.03 30.64 -5.78
N THR A 206 4.02 30.37 -6.63
CA THR A 206 4.85 29.16 -6.57
C THR A 206 6.32 29.51 -6.33
N ILE A 207 6.91 28.99 -5.26
CA ILE A 207 8.33 29.22 -4.91
C ILE A 207 9.04 27.86 -4.83
N ALA A 208 10.03 27.65 -5.69
CA ALA A 208 11.00 26.56 -5.59
C ALA A 208 12.35 27.11 -5.13
N ASN A 209 12.78 26.73 -3.92
CA ASN A 209 14.00 27.22 -3.30
C ASN A 209 15.05 26.11 -3.14
N SER A 210 16.23 26.35 -3.71
CA SER A 210 17.46 25.56 -3.49
C SER A 210 18.64 26.45 -3.05
N GLY A 211 18.43 27.77 -2.96
CA GLY A 211 19.38 28.77 -2.49
C GLY A 211 18.95 29.36 -1.15
N THR A 212 19.15 30.66 -0.95
CA THR A 212 18.75 31.38 0.28
C THR A 212 17.61 32.37 0.03
N ILE A 213 16.55 32.26 0.82
CA ILE A 213 15.48 33.28 0.93
C ILE A 213 15.47 33.76 2.39
N ALA A 214 15.78 35.03 2.65
CA ALA A 214 15.99 35.44 4.04
C ALA A 214 15.51 36.86 4.38
N ASN A 215 14.86 37.05 5.53
CA ASN A 215 15.07 38.26 6.31
C ASN A 215 16.25 38.02 7.28
N THR A 216 17.36 38.69 7.04
CA THR A 216 18.61 38.45 7.79
C THR A 216 18.56 38.96 9.23
N SER A 217 17.67 39.90 9.54
CA SER A 217 17.42 40.43 10.89
C SER A 217 16.56 39.51 11.76
N TRP A 218 15.96 38.47 11.18
CA TRP A 218 15.22 37.49 11.96
C TRP A 218 16.12 36.75 12.95
N THR A 219 15.62 36.56 14.16
CA THR A 219 16.20 35.74 15.22
C THR A 219 15.10 34.90 15.86
N SER A 220 15.46 33.90 16.65
CA SER A 220 14.47 33.11 17.41
C SER A 220 13.68 33.91 18.45
N ALA A 221 14.13 35.13 18.78
CA ALA A 221 13.42 36.05 19.66
C ALA A 221 12.48 37.02 18.88
N SER A 222 12.54 36.99 17.55
CA SER A 222 11.66 37.82 16.72
C SER A 222 10.21 37.38 16.88
N ARG A 223 9.34 38.38 17.01
CA ARG A 223 7.89 38.24 17.13
C ARG A 223 7.26 38.57 15.79
N PHE A 224 6.04 38.07 15.56
CA PHE A 224 5.30 38.34 14.32
C PHE A 224 5.29 39.84 13.93
N TYR A 225 5.06 40.71 14.93
CA TYR A 225 4.96 42.15 14.74
C TYR A 225 6.30 42.91 14.65
N ASP A 226 7.44 42.21 14.71
CA ASP A 226 8.73 42.81 14.36
C ASP A 226 8.88 42.92 12.82
N GLY A 227 8.08 42.20 12.04
CA GLY A 227 8.02 42.31 10.57
C GLY A 227 9.22 41.68 9.86
N HIS A 228 9.81 40.63 10.43
CA HIS A 228 10.98 39.93 9.89
C HIS A 228 10.59 38.74 9.01
N TRP A 229 9.96 39.01 7.86
CA TRP A 229 9.35 37.98 7.02
C TRP A 229 10.28 37.55 5.90
N ALA A 230 10.47 36.23 5.72
CA ALA A 230 11.10 35.71 4.53
C ALA A 230 10.10 35.75 3.36
N ILE A 231 8.91 35.18 3.58
CA ILE A 231 7.88 35.02 2.57
C ILE A 231 6.56 35.46 3.20
N ALA A 232 5.90 36.45 2.61
CA ALA A 232 4.61 36.94 3.06
C ALA A 232 3.60 36.89 1.91
N ALA A 233 2.88 35.77 1.80
CA ALA A 233 1.70 35.66 0.96
C ALA A 233 0.47 35.98 1.80
N PHE A 234 -0.45 36.77 1.26
CA PHE A 234 -1.68 37.15 1.97
C PHE A 234 -2.77 37.52 0.99
N ALA A 235 -4.01 37.54 1.44
CA ALA A 235 -5.20 37.91 0.66
C ALA A 235 -5.25 37.16 -0.69
N GLY A 236 -5.95 36.04 -0.72
CA GLY A 236 -6.00 35.18 -1.90
C GLY A 236 -7.38 35.00 -2.51
N ALA A 237 -8.43 35.58 -1.94
CA ALA A 237 -9.78 35.20 -2.33
C ALA A 237 -10.36 36.05 -3.45
N GLU A 238 -11.09 35.37 -4.33
CA GLU A 238 -12.11 36.01 -5.14
C GLU A 238 -13.47 35.81 -4.47
N PHE A 239 -14.35 36.80 -4.62
CA PHE A 239 -15.66 36.78 -3.98
C PHE A 239 -16.76 36.94 -5.03
N ASP A 240 -17.96 36.47 -4.72
CA ASP A 240 -19.09 36.58 -5.64
C ASP A 240 -19.48 38.05 -5.89
N THR A 241 -19.47 38.45 -7.17
CA THR A 241 -19.76 39.81 -7.62
C THR A 241 -21.10 39.90 -8.35
N ILE A 242 -21.63 41.11 -8.46
CA ILE A 242 -22.81 41.41 -9.28
C ILE A 242 -22.39 41.29 -10.76
N PRO A 243 -23.03 40.42 -11.56
CA PRO A 243 -22.72 40.26 -12.97
C PRO A 243 -22.81 41.59 -13.72
N GLY A 244 -21.80 41.93 -14.52
CA GLY A 244 -21.75 43.20 -15.26
C GLY A 244 -21.26 44.40 -14.46
N SER A 245 -20.86 44.23 -13.19
CA SER A 245 -20.11 45.28 -12.47
C SER A 245 -18.68 45.41 -13.00
N ASN A 246 -18.05 46.56 -12.75
CA ASN A 246 -16.68 46.81 -13.19
C ASN A 246 -15.70 45.86 -12.46
N PRO A 247 -14.92 45.02 -13.16
CA PRO A 247 -13.99 44.09 -12.53
C PRO A 247 -12.88 44.76 -11.72
N ASP A 248 -12.54 46.02 -11.99
CA ASP A 248 -11.54 46.78 -11.21
C ASP A 248 -12.14 47.40 -9.93
N THR A 249 -13.45 47.65 -9.93
CA THR A 249 -14.20 48.16 -8.77
C THR A 249 -15.49 47.37 -8.58
N PRO A 250 -15.39 46.05 -8.32
CA PRO A 250 -16.55 45.18 -8.37
C PRO A 250 -17.53 45.49 -7.26
N LEU A 251 -18.80 45.30 -7.56
CA LEU A 251 -19.88 45.33 -6.58
C LEU A 251 -20.11 43.90 -6.11
N TYR A 252 -20.09 43.68 -4.80
CA TYR A 252 -20.14 42.34 -4.23
C TYR A 252 -21.56 41.92 -3.89
N LYS A 253 -21.86 40.63 -4.03
CA LYS A 253 -23.12 40.05 -3.55
C LYS A 253 -23.01 39.78 -2.06
N PHE A 254 -24.06 40.18 -1.33
CA PHE A 254 -24.19 39.91 0.09
C PHE A 254 -25.37 38.97 0.31
N ASP A 255 -25.20 37.98 1.18
CA ASP A 255 -26.30 37.14 1.64
C ASP A 255 -27.24 37.93 2.58
N SER A 256 -28.33 37.29 3.03
CA SER A 256 -29.28 37.86 3.97
C SER A 256 -28.69 38.20 5.34
N SER A 257 -27.54 37.62 5.67
CA SER A 257 -26.80 37.82 6.92
C SER A 257 -25.70 38.89 6.78
N GLY A 258 -25.48 39.42 5.58
CA GLY A 258 -24.46 40.43 5.31
C GLY A 258 -23.05 39.88 5.09
N ASN A 259 -22.91 38.59 4.77
CA ASN A 259 -21.63 37.98 4.42
C ASN A 259 -21.43 37.95 2.90
N VAL A 260 -20.17 37.82 2.49
CA VAL A 260 -19.76 37.59 1.09
C VAL A 260 -19.37 36.13 0.92
N THR A 261 -19.62 35.58 -0.27
CA THR A 261 -19.22 34.21 -0.61
C THR A 261 -17.85 34.23 -1.28
N VAL A 262 -16.94 33.38 -0.80
CA VAL A 262 -15.65 33.12 -1.46
C VAL A 262 -15.90 32.19 -2.65
N THR A 263 -15.47 32.57 -3.85
CA THR A 263 -15.63 31.78 -5.08
C THR A 263 -14.36 31.05 -5.49
N GLU A 264 -13.20 31.64 -5.20
CA GLU A 264 -11.88 31.07 -5.48
C GLU A 264 -10.89 31.50 -4.38
N THR A 265 -9.88 30.68 -4.13
CA THR A 265 -8.77 31.01 -3.22
C THR A 265 -7.43 30.73 -3.91
N LYS A 266 -6.56 31.74 -3.96
CA LYS A 266 -5.19 31.65 -4.46
C LYS A 266 -4.29 30.98 -3.43
N ALA A 267 -3.23 30.31 -3.89
CA ALA A 267 -2.37 29.51 -3.02
C ALA A 267 -0.94 30.08 -2.87
N LEU A 268 -0.26 29.70 -1.78
CA LEU A 268 1.20 29.70 -1.69
C LEU A 268 1.70 28.27 -1.81
N THR A 269 2.27 27.91 -2.95
CA THR A 269 2.98 26.65 -3.15
C THR A 269 4.47 26.85 -2.93
N LEU A 270 5.01 26.40 -1.80
CA LEU A 270 6.41 26.54 -1.42
C LEU A 270 7.10 25.17 -1.37
N THR A 271 8.14 24.98 -2.16
CA THR A 271 9.05 23.84 -2.10
C THR A 271 10.44 24.30 -1.69
N ASN A 272 10.88 23.95 -0.48
CA ASN A 272 12.24 24.17 0.00
C ASN A 272 13.04 22.87 -0.11
N ASN A 273 13.87 22.77 -1.16
CA ASN A 273 14.69 21.59 -1.44
C ASN A 273 15.78 21.39 -0.38
N THR A 274 16.45 20.23 -0.39
CA THR A 274 17.44 19.84 0.62
C THR A 274 18.57 20.87 0.83
N SER A 275 19.01 21.59 -0.21
CA SER A 275 20.02 22.64 -0.10
C SER A 275 19.45 24.02 0.24
N GLY A 276 18.13 24.17 0.24
CA GLY A 276 17.44 25.44 0.43
C GLY A 276 17.45 25.90 1.89
N VAL A 277 17.72 27.19 2.07
CA VAL A 277 17.66 27.88 3.37
C VAL A 277 16.61 28.98 3.29
N ILE A 278 15.67 28.95 4.23
CA ILE A 278 14.72 30.03 4.47
C ILE A 278 14.98 30.57 5.87
N LYS A 279 15.21 31.87 6.04
CA LYS A 279 15.41 32.52 7.35
C LYS A 279 14.47 33.71 7.51
N GLY A 280 13.61 33.72 8.51
CA GLY A 280 12.48 34.66 8.60
C GLY A 280 11.15 33.93 8.56
N ASP A 281 10.10 34.59 9.02
CA ASP A 281 8.78 33.95 9.07
C ASP A 281 8.18 33.76 7.67
N ILE A 282 7.37 32.71 7.53
CA ILE A 282 6.60 32.37 6.32
C ILE A 282 5.13 32.60 6.64
N LEU A 283 4.46 33.42 5.83
CA LEU A 283 3.08 33.80 6.04
C LEU A 283 2.21 33.38 4.84
N ALA A 284 1.04 32.82 5.14
CA ALA A 284 -0.08 32.63 4.22
C ALA A 284 -1.36 33.09 4.94
N LEU A 285 -1.63 34.40 4.93
CA LEU A 285 -2.64 35.02 5.80
C LEU A 285 -3.87 35.52 5.06
N ASP A 286 -4.99 35.56 5.77
CA ASP A 286 -6.27 36.07 5.25
C ASP A 286 -6.28 37.59 5.02
N THR A 287 -5.41 38.32 5.71
CA THR A 287 -5.41 39.79 5.73
C THR A 287 -3.99 40.34 5.64
N ASN A 288 -3.89 41.62 5.28
CA ASN A 288 -2.61 42.31 5.16
C ASN A 288 -1.73 42.15 6.42
N PRO A 289 -0.53 41.52 6.31
CA PRO A 289 0.38 41.29 7.43
C PRO A 289 0.75 42.54 8.22
N LEU A 290 0.83 43.71 7.58
CA LEU A 290 1.14 44.99 8.24
C LEU A 290 0.06 45.39 9.24
N THR A 291 -1.21 45.25 8.86
CA THR A 291 -2.35 45.58 9.72
C THR A 291 -2.45 44.56 10.86
N THR A 292 -2.26 43.28 10.57
CA THR A 292 -2.26 42.21 11.57
C THR A 292 -1.14 42.40 12.59
N ALA A 293 0.07 42.71 12.15
CA ALA A 293 1.22 42.98 13.01
C ALA A 293 0.97 44.17 13.94
N ALA A 294 0.49 45.29 13.39
CA ALA A 294 0.20 46.48 14.17
C ALA A 294 -0.95 46.24 15.17
N GLY A 295 -2.00 45.51 14.76
CA GLY A 295 -3.13 45.16 15.61
C GLY A 295 -2.72 44.30 16.80
N LEU A 296 -1.91 43.26 16.56
CA LEU A 296 -1.39 42.38 17.61
C LEU A 296 -0.50 43.15 18.60
N ALA A 297 0.40 44.00 18.11
CA ALA A 297 1.26 44.80 18.97
C ALA A 297 0.48 45.84 19.81
N ALA A 298 -0.59 46.39 19.25
CA ALA A 298 -1.46 47.36 19.93
C ALA A 298 -2.51 46.72 20.85
N GLY A 299 -2.58 45.38 20.95
CA GLY A 299 -3.58 44.68 21.76
C GLY A 299 -5.02 44.85 21.25
N SER A 300 -5.19 44.98 19.92
CA SER A 300 -6.51 45.17 19.31
C SER A 300 -7.37 43.90 19.38
N THR A 301 -8.70 44.06 19.34
CA THR A 301 -9.64 42.95 19.21
C THR A 301 -9.76 42.53 17.74
N PHE A 302 -9.53 41.25 17.46
CA PHE A 302 -9.70 40.65 16.12
C PHE A 302 -11.11 40.08 15.92
N PRO A 303 -11.59 39.95 14.67
CA PRO A 303 -10.95 40.34 13.41
C PRO A 303 -11.04 41.84 13.10
N LEU A 304 -9.92 42.42 12.64
CA LEU A 304 -9.87 43.79 12.13
C LEU A 304 -10.45 43.87 10.71
N THR A 305 -11.22 44.92 10.42
CA THR A 305 -11.80 45.10 9.07
C THR A 305 -10.75 45.62 8.09
N GLY A 306 -10.28 44.76 7.19
CA GLY A 306 -9.41 45.13 6.07
C GLY A 306 -10.17 45.75 4.90
N SER A 307 -9.44 46.20 3.88
CA SER A 307 -10.04 46.50 2.57
C SER A 307 -10.34 45.17 1.89
N GLY A 308 -11.48 45.03 1.21
CA GLY A 308 -11.87 43.79 0.52
C GLY A 308 -10.81 43.26 -0.46
N SER A 309 -10.06 44.14 -1.14
CA SER A 309 -8.94 43.73 -2.01
C SER A 309 -7.73 43.20 -1.23
N ASN A 310 -7.57 43.57 0.04
CA ASN A 310 -6.49 43.14 0.93
C ASN A 310 -6.95 42.08 1.96
N SER A 311 -8.02 41.37 1.63
CA SER A 311 -8.72 40.46 2.52
C SER A 311 -9.22 39.24 1.75
N GLY A 312 -9.12 38.07 2.35
CA GLY A 312 -9.61 36.82 1.78
C GLY A 312 -8.75 35.64 2.20
N PRO A 313 -9.32 34.45 2.44
CA PRO A 313 -8.54 33.26 2.76
C PRO A 313 -7.40 33.04 1.78
N ARG A 314 -6.38 32.35 2.25
CA ARG A 314 -5.19 32.04 1.47
C ARG A 314 -4.82 30.58 1.68
N ASP A 315 -4.73 29.82 0.62
CA ASP A 315 -4.33 28.42 0.72
C ASP A 315 -2.80 28.29 0.74
N SER A 316 -2.29 27.18 1.25
CA SER A 316 -0.85 26.91 1.18
C SER A 316 -0.51 25.42 1.05
N VAL A 317 0.52 25.15 0.26
CA VAL A 317 1.17 23.84 0.16
C VAL A 317 2.66 24.07 0.40
N ILE A 318 3.15 23.68 1.58
CA ILE A 318 4.53 23.87 2.00
C ILE A 318 5.22 22.52 2.11
N SER A 319 6.21 22.27 1.25
CA SER A 319 7.09 21.10 1.33
C SER A 319 8.51 21.51 1.69
N ASN A 320 9.01 21.01 2.81
CA ASN A 320 10.35 21.30 3.32
C ASN A 320 11.22 20.04 3.42
N ALA A 321 12.30 20.01 2.64
CA ALA A 321 13.41 19.08 2.79
C ALA A 321 14.70 19.77 3.26
N GLY A 322 14.75 21.11 3.22
CA GLY A 322 15.89 21.93 3.63
C GLY A 322 15.78 22.49 5.05
N LEU A 323 16.32 23.69 5.25
CA LEU A 323 16.28 24.42 6.52
C LEU A 323 15.34 25.61 6.45
N ILE A 324 14.38 25.68 7.38
CA ILE A 324 13.56 26.86 7.67
C ILE A 324 13.91 27.33 9.08
N GLN A 325 14.38 28.57 9.22
CA GLN A 325 14.64 29.27 10.48
C GLN A 325 13.63 30.41 10.59
N GLY A 326 12.45 30.10 11.08
CA GLY A 326 11.30 30.99 11.01
C GLY A 326 10.05 30.32 11.54
N ASN A 327 9.08 31.11 11.96
CA ASN A 327 7.75 30.59 12.25
C ASN A 327 6.93 30.54 10.96
N ILE A 328 5.95 29.64 10.90
CA ILE A 328 4.99 29.54 9.80
C ILE A 328 3.63 30.00 10.34
N TYR A 329 3.05 31.02 9.73
CA TYR A 329 1.74 31.56 10.08
C TYR A 329 0.75 31.36 8.94
N LEU A 330 -0.35 30.68 9.24
CA LEU A 330 -1.36 30.22 8.29
C LEU A 330 -2.73 30.77 8.71
N GLY A 331 -3.54 31.18 7.73
CA GLY A 331 -4.88 31.74 7.92
C GLY A 331 -5.98 30.67 7.97
N SER A 332 -7.16 31.03 7.47
CA SER A 332 -8.35 30.18 7.48
C SER A 332 -8.53 29.36 6.19
N GLY A 333 -7.53 29.35 5.31
CA GLY A 333 -7.53 28.60 4.06
C GLY A 333 -7.38 27.08 4.23
N GLU A 334 -7.10 26.42 3.13
CA GLU A 334 -6.62 25.04 3.07
C GLU A 334 -5.09 25.01 3.13
N HIS A 335 -4.55 24.18 4.02
CA HIS A 335 -3.12 24.17 4.32
C HIS A 335 -2.56 22.75 4.40
N ASP A 336 -1.61 22.45 3.52
CA ASP A 336 -0.83 21.21 3.53
C ASP A 336 0.64 21.51 3.82
N VAL A 337 1.14 21.01 4.95
CA VAL A 337 2.55 21.16 5.35
C VAL A 337 3.21 19.79 5.44
N SER A 338 4.27 19.59 4.66
CA SER A 338 5.12 18.39 4.72
C SER A 338 6.55 18.79 5.09
N ASN A 339 7.08 18.19 6.16
CA ASN A 339 8.45 18.43 6.62
C ASN A 339 9.23 17.13 6.71
N SER A 340 10.28 17.02 5.91
CA SER A 340 11.34 16.00 6.00
C SER A 340 12.70 16.60 6.38
N GLY A 341 12.84 17.93 6.30
CA GLY A 341 14.04 18.68 6.68
C GLY A 341 14.00 19.19 8.12
N THR A 342 14.41 20.44 8.32
CA THR A 342 14.37 21.12 9.62
C THR A 342 13.53 22.39 9.55
N ILE A 343 12.57 22.54 10.47
CA ILE A 343 11.88 23.78 10.80
C ILE A 343 12.29 24.18 12.21
N ALA A 344 13.08 25.23 12.34
CA ALA A 344 13.54 25.80 13.60
C ALA A 344 12.64 26.98 14.02
N GLY A 345 11.35 26.70 14.19
CA GLY A 345 10.32 27.65 14.62
C GLY A 345 8.99 26.93 14.85
N SER A 346 7.95 27.71 15.16
CA SER A 346 6.60 27.22 15.43
C SER A 346 5.71 27.29 14.19
N ILE A 347 4.62 26.52 14.20
CA ILE A 347 3.53 26.61 13.22
C ILE A 347 2.30 27.17 13.96
N SER A 348 1.78 28.29 13.48
CA SER A 348 0.57 28.93 13.98
C SER A 348 -0.48 28.96 12.87
N VAL A 349 -1.67 28.44 13.16
CA VAL A 349 -2.81 28.42 12.23
C VAL A 349 -3.97 29.20 12.85
N ASP A 350 -4.56 30.12 12.10
CA ASP A 350 -5.69 30.93 12.55
C ASP A 350 -6.93 30.65 11.69
N GLN A 351 -7.80 29.76 12.19
CA GLN A 351 -9.03 29.37 11.49
C GLN A 351 -10.20 30.30 11.78
N SER A 352 -9.98 31.36 12.56
CA SER A 352 -11.00 32.34 12.90
C SER A 352 -11.56 33.03 11.66
N ALA A 353 -12.80 33.50 11.78
CA ALA A 353 -13.41 34.24 10.68
C ALA A 353 -12.72 35.60 10.50
N SER A 354 -12.44 35.96 9.27
CA SER A 354 -11.81 37.22 8.88
C SER A 354 -12.86 38.26 8.50
N ARG A 355 -12.45 39.54 8.44
CA ARG A 355 -13.34 40.66 8.09
C ARG A 355 -12.74 41.57 7.03
N GLY A 356 -13.56 41.95 6.06
CA GLY A 356 -13.21 42.86 4.97
C GLY A 356 -14.32 43.86 4.69
N SER A 357 -13.96 45.01 4.12
CA SER A 357 -14.89 46.03 3.66
C SER A 357 -15.04 45.98 2.15
N PHE A 358 -16.26 45.73 1.67
CA PHE A 358 -16.59 45.50 0.27
C PHE A 358 -17.59 46.54 -0.23
N ALA A 359 -17.48 46.89 -1.52
CA ALA A 359 -18.42 47.81 -2.15
C ALA A 359 -19.76 47.08 -2.41
N LYS A 360 -20.83 47.58 -1.80
CA LYS A 360 -22.19 47.05 -1.95
C LYS A 360 -23.04 48.01 -2.75
N ALA A 361 -23.76 47.50 -3.75
CA ALA A 361 -24.73 48.28 -4.50
C ALA A 361 -25.87 48.78 -3.59
N THR A 362 -26.24 50.05 -3.72
CA THR A 362 -27.37 50.64 -3.01
C THR A 362 -28.67 50.21 -3.69
N PRO A 363 -29.60 49.53 -3.00
CA PRO A 363 -30.86 49.10 -3.60
C PRO A 363 -31.68 50.28 -4.14
N GLY A 364 -32.30 50.10 -5.30
CA GLY A 364 -33.27 51.04 -5.85
C GLY A 364 -34.62 50.98 -5.13
N THR A 365 -35.50 51.94 -5.43
CA THR A 365 -36.89 51.94 -4.93
C THR A 365 -37.78 50.91 -5.63
N ILE A 366 -37.35 50.40 -6.79
CA ILE A 366 -38.00 49.28 -7.50
C ILE A 366 -37.19 48.00 -7.24
N ALA A 367 -37.89 46.92 -6.87
CA ALA A 367 -37.27 45.61 -6.66
C ALA A 367 -36.50 45.15 -7.92
N GLY A 368 -35.28 44.65 -7.74
CA GLY A 368 -34.40 44.23 -8.84
C GLY A 368 -33.63 45.35 -9.53
N THR A 369 -33.70 46.59 -9.01
CA THR A 369 -32.91 47.73 -9.51
C THR A 369 -31.97 48.28 -8.43
N TYR A 370 -30.99 49.07 -8.85
CA TYR A 370 -30.05 49.81 -8.01
C TYR A 370 -30.37 51.31 -8.03
N SER A 371 -29.99 52.02 -6.98
CA SER A 371 -29.97 53.49 -7.00
C SER A 371 -28.81 53.96 -7.86
N SER A 372 -29.07 54.82 -8.85
CA SER A 372 -28.05 55.35 -9.76
C SER A 372 -27.10 56.31 -9.03
N SER A 373 -25.81 56.23 -9.34
CA SER A 373 -24.77 57.17 -8.88
C SER A 373 -24.92 58.56 -9.50
N GLY A 374 -25.58 58.66 -10.65
CA GLY A 374 -25.71 59.91 -11.42
C GLY A 374 -24.46 60.37 -12.15
N THR A 375 -23.42 59.54 -12.23
CA THR A 375 -22.15 59.91 -12.86
C THR A 375 -22.20 59.72 -14.37
N GLY A 376 -22.40 60.81 -15.13
CA GLY A 376 -22.11 60.90 -16.56
C GLY A 376 -22.51 59.68 -17.40
N THR A 377 -21.51 58.96 -17.92
CA THR A 377 -21.67 57.69 -18.65
C THR A 377 -21.03 56.52 -17.91
N ASP A 378 -21.55 55.30 -18.10
CA ASP A 378 -20.96 54.05 -17.63
C ASP A 378 -19.61 53.76 -18.31
N ALA A 379 -18.95 52.67 -17.92
CA ALA A 379 -17.68 52.24 -18.51
C ALA A 379 -17.77 51.87 -20.01
N ASN A 380 -18.99 51.68 -20.55
CA ASN A 380 -19.25 51.40 -21.96
C ASN A 380 -19.65 52.67 -22.76
N GLY A 381 -19.71 53.84 -22.11
CA GLY A 381 -20.12 55.11 -22.70
C GLY A 381 -21.63 55.37 -22.75
N ASN A 382 -22.46 54.54 -22.11
CA ASN A 382 -23.91 54.74 -21.99
C ASN A 382 -24.23 55.77 -20.91
N ALA A 383 -25.20 56.66 -21.12
CA ALA A 383 -25.57 57.66 -20.13
C ALA A 383 -26.22 57.03 -18.87
N CYS A 384 -25.66 57.33 -17.69
CA CYS A 384 -26.25 56.89 -16.43
C CYS A 384 -27.46 57.75 -16.03
N PRO A 385 -28.53 57.15 -15.46
CA PRO A 385 -29.68 57.91 -14.95
C PRO A 385 -29.25 58.89 -13.85
N THR A 386 -30.03 59.96 -13.63
CA THR A 386 -29.75 60.94 -12.57
C THR A 386 -29.58 60.28 -11.20
N ALA A 387 -28.71 60.83 -10.35
CA ALA A 387 -28.43 60.31 -9.02
C ALA A 387 -29.72 60.03 -8.23
N GLY A 388 -29.83 58.84 -7.63
CA GLY A 388 -31.01 58.42 -6.87
C GLY A 388 -32.12 57.75 -7.69
N ALA A 389 -32.12 57.85 -9.02
CA ALA A 389 -33.07 57.15 -9.88
C ALA A 389 -32.78 55.64 -9.94
N ASN A 390 -33.77 54.82 -10.30
CA ASN A 390 -33.56 53.37 -10.46
C ASN A 390 -32.82 53.05 -11.76
N THR A 391 -31.82 52.18 -11.68
CA THR A 391 -31.10 51.61 -12.83
C THR A 391 -31.00 50.09 -12.69
N ALA A 392 -31.12 49.35 -13.79
CA ALA A 392 -30.80 47.91 -13.82
C ALA A 392 -29.33 47.66 -14.19
N ASP A 393 -28.62 48.70 -14.61
CA ASP A 393 -27.21 48.64 -14.98
C ASP A 393 -26.31 48.77 -13.74
N PRO A 394 -25.55 47.72 -13.36
CA PRO A 394 -24.63 47.75 -12.23
C PRO A 394 -23.50 48.78 -12.38
N LEU A 395 -23.11 49.16 -13.60
CA LEU A 395 -22.05 50.15 -13.83
C LEU A 395 -22.49 51.57 -13.44
N CYS A 396 -23.80 51.83 -13.46
CA CYS A 396 -24.38 53.08 -12.99
C CYS A 396 -24.81 53.04 -11.52
N ALA A 397 -24.63 51.92 -10.80
CA ALA A 397 -25.10 51.79 -9.43
C ALA A 397 -24.26 52.61 -8.44
N ALA A 398 -24.92 53.36 -7.57
CA ALA A 398 -24.30 53.93 -6.38
C ALA A 398 -23.91 52.82 -5.41
N SER A 399 -22.74 52.91 -4.79
CA SER A 399 -22.26 51.92 -3.83
C SER A 399 -21.93 52.52 -2.47
N THR A 400 -22.00 51.68 -1.44
CA THR A 400 -21.53 51.99 -0.08
C THR A 400 -20.59 50.88 0.40
N ASN A 401 -19.59 51.24 1.21
CA ASN A 401 -18.71 50.24 1.80
C ASN A 401 -19.41 49.54 2.97
N GLN A 402 -19.56 48.23 2.87
CA GLN A 402 -20.10 47.39 3.94
C GLN A 402 -19.03 46.40 4.42
N ALA A 403 -18.89 46.27 5.75
CA ALA A 403 -18.07 45.21 6.33
C ALA A 403 -18.80 43.87 6.24
N ALA A 404 -18.08 42.83 5.82
CA ALA A 404 -18.55 41.44 5.79
C ALA A 404 -17.56 40.52 6.52
N ILE A 405 -18.08 39.41 7.05
CA ILE A 405 -17.29 38.30 7.58
C ILE A 405 -17.12 37.26 6.48
N PHE A 406 -15.95 36.60 6.45
CA PHE A 406 -15.67 35.47 5.57
C PHE A 406 -14.72 34.48 6.27
N PHE A 407 -14.67 33.25 5.76
CA PHE A 407 -13.76 32.20 6.21
C PHE A 407 -13.35 31.35 4.99
N GLY A 408 -12.17 30.72 5.06
CA GLY A 408 -11.72 29.76 4.05
C GLY A 408 -12.17 28.33 4.34
N ALA A 409 -11.46 27.37 3.77
CA ALA A 409 -11.75 25.95 3.93
C ALA A 409 -11.56 25.44 5.37
N ARG A 410 -10.77 26.13 6.20
CA ARG A 410 -10.44 25.75 7.59
C ARG A 410 -9.86 24.34 7.69
N SER A 411 -8.94 24.01 6.79
CA SER A 411 -8.30 22.71 6.73
C SER A 411 -6.81 22.85 6.97
N PHE A 412 -6.26 22.09 7.92
CA PHE A 412 -4.83 22.04 8.17
C PHE A 412 -4.35 20.59 8.28
N ASN A 413 -3.42 20.23 7.42
CA ASN A 413 -2.78 18.95 7.38
C ASN A 413 -1.26 19.12 7.55
N LEU A 414 -0.68 18.39 8.50
CA LEU A 414 0.75 18.40 8.78
C LEU A 414 1.31 16.99 8.81
N VAL A 415 2.32 16.73 7.98
CA VAL A 415 3.15 15.52 8.05
C VAL A 415 4.58 15.92 8.39
N ASN A 416 5.02 15.62 9.60
CA ASN A 416 6.39 15.87 10.06
C ASN A 416 7.17 14.56 10.22
N THR A 417 8.14 14.33 9.35
CA THR A 417 9.14 13.25 9.42
C THR A 417 10.54 13.74 9.77
N GLY A 418 10.78 15.04 9.63
CA GLY A 418 12.03 15.72 9.98
C GLY A 418 11.99 16.35 11.38
N ARG A 419 12.81 17.39 11.57
CA ARG A 419 12.86 18.17 12.82
C ARG A 419 11.89 19.35 12.76
N LEU A 420 11.06 19.50 13.79
CA LEU A 420 10.24 20.68 14.04
C LEU A 420 10.51 21.14 15.48
N GLY A 421 11.14 22.30 15.62
CA GLY A 421 11.71 22.76 16.89
C GLY A 421 10.79 23.59 17.78
N GLY A 422 9.71 24.15 17.23
CA GLY A 422 8.73 24.97 17.97
C GLY A 422 7.42 24.24 18.22
N ASP A 423 6.41 25.01 18.59
CA ASP A 423 5.06 24.52 18.89
C ASP A 423 4.17 24.48 17.65
N ILE A 424 3.09 23.70 17.72
CA ILE A 424 1.98 23.72 16.77
C ILE A 424 0.77 24.29 17.51
N VAL A 425 0.30 25.47 17.09
CA VAL A 425 -0.81 26.17 17.71
C VAL A 425 -1.86 26.49 16.68
N ILE A 426 -3.08 26.02 16.90
CA ILE A 426 -4.23 26.21 16.02
C ILE A 426 -5.28 26.99 16.82
N ASN A 427 -5.63 28.18 16.35
CA ASN A 427 -6.81 28.90 16.80
C ASN A 427 -8.05 28.26 16.13
N ASP A 428 -8.38 27.08 16.65
CA ASP A 428 -9.36 26.14 16.11
C ASP A 428 -10.79 26.71 16.13
N GLN A 429 -11.63 26.32 15.18
CA GLN A 429 -12.99 26.83 15.03
C GLN A 429 -13.97 25.73 14.64
N ASP A 430 -15.26 25.99 14.84
CA ASP A 430 -16.31 25.10 14.36
C ASP A 430 -16.24 24.92 12.83
N GLY A 431 -16.43 23.68 12.39
CA GLY A 431 -16.27 23.24 11.00
C GLY A 431 -14.82 23.07 10.52
N ALA A 432 -13.81 23.38 11.35
CA ALA A 432 -12.42 23.16 10.98
C ALA A 432 -12.04 21.67 11.02
N THR A 433 -11.09 21.28 10.16
CA THR A 433 -10.50 19.93 10.17
C THR A 433 -8.98 20.03 10.27
N ASN A 434 -8.41 19.45 11.32
CA ASN A 434 -6.99 19.52 11.62
C ASN A 434 -6.43 18.10 11.75
N THR A 435 -5.52 17.71 10.86
CA THR A 435 -4.88 16.39 10.87
C THR A 435 -3.37 16.53 10.97
N ILE A 436 -2.77 15.95 12.02
CA ILE A 436 -1.33 16.05 12.28
C ILE A 436 -0.74 14.65 12.42
N LEU A 437 0.32 14.37 11.66
CA LEU A 437 1.14 13.17 11.77
C LEU A 437 2.58 13.56 12.14
N LEU A 438 3.01 13.13 13.32
CA LEU A 438 4.37 13.32 13.81
C LEU A 438 5.11 11.97 13.81
N LYS A 439 6.26 11.91 13.14
CA LYS A 439 7.09 10.71 13.07
C LYS A 439 8.47 10.92 13.70
N GLY A 440 8.96 9.86 14.35
CA GLY A 440 10.25 9.81 15.00
C GLY A 440 10.38 10.81 16.17
N THR A 441 11.61 11.12 16.54
CA THR A 441 11.92 11.97 17.69
C THR A 441 12.17 13.44 17.31
N GLY A 442 11.75 13.85 16.12
CA GLY A 442 12.05 15.16 15.55
C GLY A 442 11.23 16.33 16.12
N PHE A 443 10.21 16.05 16.94
CA PHE A 443 9.33 17.03 17.57
C PHE A 443 9.18 16.72 19.07
N SER A 444 9.13 17.78 19.88
CA SER A 444 8.92 17.69 21.33
C SER A 444 8.15 18.88 21.92
N GLY A 445 7.54 19.72 21.06
CA GLY A 445 6.83 20.93 21.47
C GLY A 445 5.40 20.67 21.95
N ASN A 446 4.63 21.74 22.06
CA ASN A 446 3.19 21.71 22.34
C ASN A 446 2.39 21.49 21.05
N VAL A 447 1.29 20.74 21.13
CA VAL A 447 0.29 20.63 20.07
C VAL A 447 -1.05 21.08 20.62
N VAL A 448 -1.52 22.27 20.23
CA VAL A 448 -2.64 22.95 20.89
C VAL A 448 -3.68 23.39 19.88
N ALA A 449 -4.91 22.88 20.00
CA ALA A 449 -6.10 23.43 19.35
C ALA A 449 -6.87 24.32 20.33
N GLN A 450 -6.61 25.62 20.38
CA GLN A 450 -6.97 26.51 21.52
C GLN A 450 -8.45 26.47 21.93
N ASN A 451 -9.39 26.30 20.99
CA ASN A 451 -10.83 26.29 21.28
C ASN A 451 -11.46 24.89 21.25
N GLY A 452 -10.82 23.91 20.60
CA GLY A 452 -11.29 22.52 20.57
C GLY A 452 -12.66 22.30 19.93
N LEU A 453 -13.05 23.16 19.00
CA LEU A 453 -14.37 23.13 18.35
C LEU A 453 -14.36 22.33 17.04
N GLY A 454 -13.21 22.21 16.39
CA GLY A 454 -13.04 21.52 15.12
C GLY A 454 -12.76 20.01 15.27
N ALA A 455 -12.72 19.32 14.13
CA ALA A 455 -12.31 17.93 14.03
C ALA A 455 -10.78 17.82 14.09
N ASN A 456 -10.24 17.66 15.30
CA ASN A 456 -8.80 17.62 15.57
C ASN A 456 -8.28 16.18 15.77
N SER A 457 -7.33 15.77 14.92
CA SER A 457 -6.68 14.46 14.96
C SER A 457 -5.15 14.57 15.01
N LEU A 458 -4.53 13.86 15.96
CA LEU A 458 -3.08 13.76 16.12
C LEU A 458 -2.65 12.30 16.10
N THR A 459 -1.67 11.97 15.26
CA THR A 459 -1.09 10.64 15.13
C THR A 459 0.41 10.68 15.41
N LEU A 460 0.88 9.78 16.27
CA LEU A 460 2.27 9.71 16.73
C LEU A 460 2.91 8.38 16.31
N ASP A 461 3.98 8.43 15.52
CA ASP A 461 4.71 7.26 15.00
C ASP A 461 6.18 7.28 15.44
N GLY A 462 6.51 6.65 16.56
CA GLY A 462 7.87 6.64 17.11
C GLY A 462 8.26 7.94 17.82
N VAL A 463 7.27 8.73 18.27
CA VAL A 463 7.49 9.92 19.08
C VAL A 463 7.83 9.52 20.52
N ALA A 464 8.86 10.14 21.09
CA ALA A 464 9.34 9.82 22.44
C ALA A 464 8.95 10.85 23.51
N SER A 465 8.71 12.10 23.12
CA SER A 465 8.40 13.18 24.06
C SER A 465 7.53 14.26 23.44
N LEU A 466 6.65 14.87 24.23
CA LEU A 466 5.87 16.06 23.89
C LEU A 466 5.81 17.01 25.09
N ALA A 467 5.68 18.31 24.86
CA ALA A 467 5.47 19.25 25.96
C ALA A 467 4.02 19.17 26.48
N SER A 468 3.03 19.22 25.58
CA SER A 468 1.61 18.97 25.86
C SER A 468 0.82 18.69 24.58
N VAL A 469 -0.37 18.11 24.74
CA VAL A 469 -1.39 17.98 23.68
C VAL A 469 -2.70 18.53 24.24
N VAL A 470 -3.40 19.40 23.51
CA VAL A 470 -4.61 20.07 24.01
C VAL A 470 -5.71 20.11 22.95
N ASN A 471 -6.91 19.68 23.36
CA ASN A 471 -8.18 19.72 22.64
C ASN A 471 -8.24 18.90 21.34
N PHE A 472 -7.73 17.68 21.39
CA PHE A 472 -7.84 16.72 20.28
C PHE A 472 -9.01 15.76 20.50
N GLY A 473 -9.80 15.53 19.43
CA GLY A 473 -10.88 14.53 19.41
C GLY A 473 -10.38 13.13 19.06
N THR A 474 -9.22 13.02 18.41
CA THR A 474 -8.52 11.76 18.22
C THR A 474 -7.04 11.92 18.51
N LEU A 475 -6.50 11.03 19.34
CA LEU A 475 -5.06 10.85 19.53
C LEU A 475 -4.72 9.39 19.24
N ASP A 476 -3.90 9.14 18.22
CA ASP A 476 -3.39 7.81 17.90
C ASP A 476 -1.91 7.71 18.29
N LEU A 477 -1.64 6.90 19.30
CA LEU A 477 -0.29 6.66 19.78
C LEU A 477 0.48 5.68 18.90
N MET A 478 -0.19 4.90 18.04
CA MET A 478 0.39 3.70 17.43
C MET A 478 1.17 2.88 18.49
N LYS A 479 2.48 2.70 18.29
CA LYS A 479 3.41 2.07 19.24
C LYS A 479 4.26 3.08 20.03
N SER A 480 4.01 4.37 19.87
CA SER A 480 4.77 5.45 20.52
C SER A 480 4.61 5.39 22.04
N GLN A 481 5.73 5.48 22.74
CA GLN A 481 5.80 5.56 24.20
C GLN A 481 6.27 6.97 24.55
N VAL A 482 5.33 7.85 24.86
CA VAL A 482 5.53 9.30 24.86
C VAL A 482 5.62 9.81 26.29
N SER A 483 6.73 10.43 26.66
CA SER A 483 6.81 11.24 27.89
C SER A 483 6.22 12.62 27.65
N VAL A 484 5.24 13.03 28.46
CA VAL A 484 4.60 14.34 28.34
C VAL A 484 4.99 15.26 29.50
N GLY A 485 5.17 16.55 29.20
CA GLY A 485 5.47 17.57 30.20
C GLY A 485 4.32 17.84 31.18
N ALA A 486 4.48 18.84 32.04
CA ALA A 486 3.51 19.18 33.08
C ALA A 486 2.12 19.58 32.55
N GLY A 487 2.03 20.05 31.29
CA GLY A 487 0.74 20.34 30.64
C GLY A 487 -0.09 19.09 30.32
N GLY A 488 0.54 17.91 30.25
CA GLY A 488 -0.12 16.63 29.98
C GLY A 488 -0.79 16.56 28.61
N VAL A 489 -1.69 15.59 28.47
CA VAL A 489 -2.59 15.43 27.34
C VAL A 489 -4.00 15.80 27.78
N GLN A 490 -4.65 16.75 27.11
CA GLN A 490 -6.01 17.20 27.36
C GLN A 490 -6.83 16.94 26.11
N LEU A 491 -7.77 16.01 26.19
CA LEU A 491 -8.66 15.60 25.10
C LEU A 491 -10.06 16.16 25.32
N VAL A 492 -10.78 16.41 24.24
CA VAL A 492 -12.17 16.90 24.29
C VAL A 492 -13.13 15.81 24.79
N ASP A 493 -14.39 16.17 25.06
CA ASP A 493 -15.44 15.21 25.38
C ASP A 493 -15.72 14.28 24.19
N GLY A 494 -15.92 12.99 24.46
CA GLY A 494 -16.10 11.96 23.43
C GLY A 494 -14.81 11.59 22.66
N ALA A 495 -13.64 12.03 23.10
CA ALA A 495 -12.39 11.79 22.36
C ALA A 495 -12.00 10.30 22.32
N VAL A 496 -11.33 9.91 21.22
CA VAL A 496 -10.83 8.55 20.99
C VAL A 496 -9.31 8.51 21.14
N LEU A 497 -8.82 7.71 22.08
CA LEU A 497 -7.41 7.40 22.26
C LEU A 497 -7.10 6.03 21.62
N ARG A 498 -6.44 6.04 20.47
CA ARG A 498 -5.99 4.84 19.77
C ARG A 498 -4.59 4.44 20.22
N THR A 499 -4.36 3.13 20.30
CA THR A 499 -3.05 2.59 20.67
C THR A 499 -2.84 1.21 20.07
N THR A 500 -1.59 0.79 19.91
CA THR A 500 -1.21 -0.53 19.40
C THR A 500 -0.51 -1.34 20.50
N ILE A 501 -1.03 -2.52 20.81
CA ILE A 501 -0.36 -3.53 21.63
C ILE A 501 0.59 -4.32 20.74
N PHE A 502 1.87 -4.40 21.12
CA PHE A 502 2.92 -5.00 20.28
C PHE A 502 3.75 -6.06 21.02
N GLY A 503 3.33 -6.47 22.21
CA GLY A 503 4.01 -7.52 22.98
C GLY A 503 3.21 -7.93 24.21
N ALA A 504 3.83 -8.75 25.06
CA ALA A 504 3.17 -9.33 26.23
C ALA A 504 2.74 -8.29 27.27
N GLY A 505 1.63 -8.56 27.96
CA GLY A 505 1.16 -7.79 29.10
C GLY A 505 1.91 -8.09 30.40
N GLY A 506 1.60 -7.29 31.41
CA GLY A 506 2.13 -7.43 32.77
C GLY A 506 1.04 -7.89 33.73
N SER A 507 1.25 -7.67 35.03
CA SER A 507 0.23 -7.88 36.07
C SER A 507 -0.34 -6.54 36.53
N ALA A 508 -1.43 -6.55 37.30
CA ALA A 508 -1.96 -5.32 37.90
C ALA A 508 -0.93 -4.59 38.78
N ALA A 509 -0.04 -5.33 39.47
CA ALA A 509 1.03 -4.77 40.30
C ALA A 509 2.22 -4.26 39.48
N ALA A 510 2.43 -4.79 38.28
CA ALA A 510 3.49 -4.38 37.36
C ALA A 510 2.98 -4.37 35.92
N PRO A 511 2.18 -3.36 35.52
CA PRO A 511 1.60 -3.29 34.18
C PRO A 511 2.67 -3.12 33.09
N SER A 512 2.46 -3.76 31.95
CA SER A 512 3.37 -3.71 30.81
C SER A 512 3.31 -2.39 30.05
N ALA A 513 4.43 -2.02 29.45
CA ALA A 513 4.55 -0.89 28.53
C ALA A 513 4.54 -1.33 27.05
N ASN A 514 4.30 -2.61 26.71
CA ASN A 514 4.26 -3.13 25.33
C ASN A 514 2.99 -2.70 24.55
N ILE A 515 2.65 -1.42 24.67
CA ILE A 515 1.51 -0.73 24.13
C ILE A 515 1.96 0.73 23.85
N GLY A 516 1.37 1.38 22.85
CA GLY A 516 1.49 2.83 22.75
C GLY A 516 0.97 3.49 24.03
N ASN A 517 1.80 4.29 24.69
CA ASN A 517 1.50 4.81 26.01
C ASN A 517 1.95 6.25 26.22
N ILE A 518 1.39 6.87 27.25
CA ILE A 518 1.66 8.22 27.70
C ILE A 518 2.24 8.15 29.12
N MET A 519 3.53 8.47 29.25
CA MET A 519 4.17 8.73 30.52
C MET A 519 3.88 10.16 30.95
N GLY A 520 2.72 10.35 31.59
CA GLY A 520 2.25 11.57 32.21
C GLY A 520 0.75 11.52 32.48
N THR A 521 0.11 12.69 32.58
CA THR A 521 -1.33 12.81 32.83
C THR A 521 -2.11 12.92 31.51
N VAL A 522 -3.17 12.14 31.39
CA VAL A 522 -4.19 12.26 30.33
C VAL A 522 -5.51 12.69 30.97
N THR A 523 -6.08 13.77 30.48
CA THR A 523 -7.36 14.30 30.92
C THR A 523 -8.34 14.28 29.77
N PHE A 524 -9.47 13.63 29.94
CA PHE A 524 -10.63 13.75 29.06
C PHE A 524 -11.57 14.81 29.66
N ALA A 525 -12.02 15.77 28.85
CA ALA A 525 -12.96 16.79 29.31
C ALA A 525 -14.30 16.20 29.79
N GLY A 526 -14.65 15.00 29.29
CA GLY A 526 -15.82 14.23 29.72
C GLY A 526 -15.61 12.73 29.53
N ALA A 527 -16.49 12.09 28.76
CA ALA A 527 -16.37 10.69 28.40
C ALA A 527 -15.27 10.49 27.34
N GLY A 528 -14.68 9.32 27.29
CA GLY A 528 -13.66 8.97 26.30
C GLY A 528 -13.74 7.52 25.86
N THR A 529 -13.10 7.20 24.74
CA THR A 529 -13.00 5.84 24.22
C THR A 529 -11.54 5.45 24.03
N ILE A 530 -11.16 4.27 24.51
CA ILE A 530 -9.87 3.64 24.22
C ILE A 530 -10.06 2.63 23.11
N ALA A 531 -9.32 2.77 22.01
CA ALA A 531 -9.43 1.90 20.85
C ALA A 531 -8.10 1.18 20.59
N PRO A 532 -7.82 0.05 21.26
CA PRO A 532 -6.60 -0.71 21.07
C PRO A 532 -6.60 -1.48 19.75
N THR A 533 -5.42 -1.71 19.18
CA THR A 533 -5.18 -2.62 18.06
C THR A 533 -4.12 -3.65 18.44
N LEU A 534 -4.17 -4.85 17.85
CA LEU A 534 -3.25 -5.94 18.18
C LEU A 534 -2.21 -6.15 17.09
N GLN A 535 -0.94 -5.99 17.44
CA GLN A 535 0.22 -6.46 16.68
C GLN A 535 1.13 -7.36 17.54
N GLY A 536 0.62 -7.84 18.67
CA GLY A 536 1.27 -8.79 19.57
C GLY A 536 0.26 -9.72 20.23
N ILE A 537 0.76 -10.86 20.72
CA ILE A 537 -0.07 -11.86 21.41
C ILE A 537 -0.43 -11.36 22.81
N VAL A 538 -1.73 -11.33 23.10
CA VAL A 538 -2.31 -11.00 24.40
C VAL A 538 -2.70 -12.27 25.14
N ARG A 539 -2.47 -12.31 26.45
CA ARG A 539 -2.84 -13.43 27.32
C ARG A 539 -3.94 -13.03 28.29
N ASN A 540 -4.66 -14.03 28.79
CA ASN A 540 -5.71 -13.80 29.78
C ASN A 540 -5.11 -13.24 31.07
N GLY A 541 -5.63 -12.09 31.53
CA GLY A 541 -5.12 -11.40 32.71
C GLY A 541 -3.95 -10.44 32.44
N ASP A 542 -3.52 -10.29 31.18
CA ASP A 542 -2.52 -9.29 30.80
C ASP A 542 -3.03 -7.88 31.15
N VAL A 543 -2.15 -7.08 31.75
CA VAL A 543 -2.41 -5.67 32.05
C VAL A 543 -1.41 -4.78 31.33
N TYR A 544 -1.94 -3.79 30.61
CA TYR A 544 -1.17 -2.78 29.87
C TYR A 544 -1.40 -1.40 30.46
N ARG A 545 -0.34 -0.60 30.60
CA ARG A 545 -0.47 0.80 31.05
C ARG A 545 -0.52 1.73 29.84
N VAL A 546 -1.68 2.34 29.61
CA VAL A 546 -1.88 3.33 28.55
C VAL A 546 -1.42 4.71 29.02
N ALA A 547 -1.70 5.08 30.28
CA ALA A 547 -1.22 6.33 30.86
C ALA A 547 -0.85 6.16 32.34
N THR A 548 0.16 6.91 32.81
CA THR A 548 0.56 6.88 34.23
C THR A 548 -0.44 7.57 35.16
N SER A 549 -1.19 8.56 34.65
CA SER A 549 -2.26 9.23 35.38
C SER A 549 -3.41 9.55 34.40
N VAL A 550 -4.65 9.40 34.85
CA VAL A 550 -5.84 9.69 34.05
C VAL A 550 -6.92 10.41 34.84
N SER A 551 -7.60 11.34 34.19
CA SER A 551 -8.84 11.96 34.66
C SER A 551 -9.88 11.88 33.54
N ALA A 552 -11.03 11.25 33.82
CA ALA A 552 -12.15 11.08 32.89
C ALA A 552 -13.43 10.83 33.70
N THR A 553 -14.60 11.11 33.11
CA THR A 553 -15.89 10.75 33.75
C THR A 553 -16.26 9.29 33.51
N GLN A 554 -16.10 8.82 32.27
CA GLN A 554 -16.31 7.44 31.83
C GLN A 554 -15.31 7.12 30.70
N LEU A 555 -14.81 5.89 30.68
CA LEU A 555 -13.98 5.37 29.60
C LEU A 555 -14.55 4.06 29.08
N ASP A 556 -14.95 4.08 27.81
CA ASP A 556 -15.35 2.88 27.08
C ASP A 556 -14.15 2.30 26.32
N VAL A 557 -14.23 1.02 25.95
CA VAL A 557 -13.24 0.37 25.11
C VAL A 557 -13.88 -0.08 23.81
N ASP A 558 -13.42 0.50 22.70
CA ASP A 558 -13.84 0.09 21.36
C ASP A 558 -12.86 -0.96 20.82
N PHE A 559 -13.19 -2.23 21.07
CA PHE A 559 -12.47 -3.37 20.54
C PHE A 559 -13.40 -4.57 20.37
N THR A 560 -13.51 -5.09 19.14
CA THR A 560 -14.34 -6.25 18.83
C THR A 560 -13.47 -7.44 18.45
N SER A 561 -13.63 -8.56 19.16
CA SER A 561 -12.96 -9.83 18.88
C SER A 561 -13.75 -11.01 19.45
N ALA A 562 -13.64 -12.18 18.81
CA ALA A 562 -14.20 -13.44 19.30
C ALA A 562 -13.42 -14.04 20.48
N LEU A 563 -12.14 -13.66 20.62
CA LEU A 563 -11.23 -14.25 21.60
C LEU A 563 -10.84 -13.28 22.72
N VAL A 564 -10.68 -12.00 22.41
CA VAL A 564 -10.09 -11.03 23.33
C VAL A 564 -11.11 -9.96 23.69
N GLY A 565 -11.30 -9.73 24.99
CA GLY A 565 -12.05 -8.60 25.50
C GLY A 565 -11.13 -7.69 26.33
N PHE A 566 -11.35 -6.38 26.25
CA PHE A 566 -10.61 -5.41 27.03
C PHE A 566 -11.55 -4.58 27.91
N THR A 567 -11.06 -4.22 29.09
CA THR A 567 -11.73 -3.27 29.98
C THR A 567 -10.73 -2.21 30.44
N ALA A 568 -11.14 -0.94 30.43
CA ALA A 568 -10.35 0.13 31.02
C ALA A 568 -10.52 0.14 32.55
N ASP A 569 -9.42 0.31 33.28
CA ASP A 569 -9.38 0.41 34.73
C ASP A 569 -8.62 1.67 35.14
N THR A 570 -9.27 2.52 35.94
CA THR A 570 -8.74 3.79 36.44
C THR A 570 -8.65 3.85 37.97
N ALA A 571 -8.91 2.75 38.69
CA ALA A 571 -9.05 2.74 40.15
C ALA A 571 -7.77 3.13 40.89
N THR A 572 -6.61 2.95 40.27
CA THR A 572 -5.28 3.31 40.82
C THR A 572 -4.86 4.75 40.48
N GLY A 573 -5.68 5.48 39.72
CA GLY A 573 -5.33 6.77 39.12
C GLY A 573 -4.56 6.65 37.80
N SER A 574 -3.94 5.51 37.48
CA SER A 574 -3.40 5.22 36.15
C SER A 574 -4.48 4.71 35.19
N LEU A 575 -4.30 4.91 33.88
CA LEU A 575 -5.14 4.25 32.87
C LEU A 575 -4.54 2.89 32.50
N LEU A 576 -5.18 1.83 32.97
CA LEU A 576 -4.82 0.45 32.67
C LEU A 576 -5.84 -0.17 31.71
N LEU A 577 -5.35 -1.06 30.84
CA LEU A 577 -6.16 -1.87 29.95
C LEU A 577 -5.98 -3.33 30.34
N ASN A 578 -7.03 -3.93 30.90
CA ASN A 578 -7.05 -5.31 31.35
C ASN A 578 -7.59 -6.22 30.26
N ALA A 579 -6.84 -7.26 29.91
CA ALA A 579 -7.22 -8.21 28.89
C ALA A 579 -7.89 -9.45 29.49
N SER A 580 -8.97 -9.88 28.85
CA SER A 580 -9.59 -11.19 29.04
C SER A 580 -9.44 -11.97 27.73
N VAL A 581 -8.97 -13.21 27.80
CA VAL A 581 -8.76 -14.04 26.60
C VAL A 581 -9.47 -15.37 26.78
N ARG A 582 -10.47 -15.60 25.92
CA ARG A 582 -11.22 -16.86 25.84
C ARG A 582 -10.33 -17.94 25.23
N SER A 583 -10.36 -19.13 25.83
CA SER A 583 -9.65 -20.28 25.28
C SER A 583 -10.26 -20.74 23.95
N PRO A 584 -9.45 -20.96 22.88
CA PRO A 584 -9.95 -21.48 21.61
C PRO A 584 -10.63 -22.86 21.73
N ALA A 585 -10.35 -23.63 22.79
CA ALA A 585 -10.98 -24.93 23.04
C ALA A 585 -12.50 -24.84 23.23
N THR A 586 -13.02 -23.65 23.57
CA THR A 586 -14.46 -23.41 23.76
C THR A 586 -15.18 -23.08 22.44
N ILE A 587 -14.46 -23.02 21.32
CA ILE A 587 -15.05 -22.75 20.01
C ILE A 587 -15.67 -24.04 19.46
N ALA A 588 -16.98 -24.01 19.19
CA ALA A 588 -17.69 -25.17 18.66
C ALA A 588 -17.11 -25.64 17.32
N GLY A 589 -16.91 -26.95 17.16
CA GLY A 589 -16.42 -27.55 15.92
C GLY A 589 -14.93 -27.35 15.62
N ILE A 590 -14.13 -26.87 16.57
CA ILE A 590 -12.67 -26.78 16.40
C ILE A 590 -12.04 -28.18 16.36
N SER A 591 -11.20 -28.46 15.37
CA SER A 591 -10.49 -29.74 15.30
C SER A 591 -9.32 -29.78 16.31
N PRO A 592 -8.90 -30.96 16.80
CA PRO A 592 -7.75 -31.07 17.70
C PRO A 592 -6.46 -30.45 17.11
N SER A 593 -6.27 -30.57 15.80
CA SER A 593 -5.10 -30.01 15.10
C SER A 593 -5.12 -28.48 15.02
N THR A 594 -6.30 -27.90 14.77
CA THR A 594 -6.56 -26.45 14.76
C THR A 594 -6.29 -25.88 16.14
N LEU A 595 -6.83 -26.54 17.18
CA LEU A 595 -6.62 -26.15 18.57
C LEU A 595 -5.13 -26.24 18.95
N ALA A 596 -4.42 -27.29 18.52
CA ALA A 596 -2.99 -27.44 18.78
C ALA A 596 -2.16 -26.31 18.14
N ALA A 597 -2.46 -25.93 16.89
CA ALA A 597 -1.79 -24.82 16.21
C ALA A 597 -2.06 -23.47 16.90
N LEU A 598 -3.32 -23.19 17.26
CA LEU A 598 -3.69 -21.96 17.97
C LEU A 598 -3.07 -21.90 19.38
N ASN A 599 -3.05 -23.01 20.12
CA ASN A 599 -2.38 -23.07 21.43
C ASN A 599 -0.87 -22.89 21.29
N GLY A 600 -0.24 -23.46 20.25
CA GLY A 600 1.16 -23.23 19.93
C GLY A 600 1.47 -21.75 19.65
N LEU A 601 0.57 -21.08 18.91
CA LEU A 601 0.69 -19.66 18.58
C LEU A 601 0.51 -18.78 19.82
N PHE A 602 -0.58 -18.93 20.56
CA PHE A 602 -0.87 -18.10 21.73
C PHE A 602 0.04 -18.42 22.93
N GLY A 603 0.61 -19.62 22.96
CA GLY A 603 1.66 -20.01 23.91
C GLY A 603 3.05 -19.46 23.57
N TYR A 604 3.23 -18.82 22.43
CA TYR A 604 4.51 -18.26 22.02
C TYR A 604 4.95 -17.11 22.95
N THR A 605 6.16 -17.20 23.49
CA THR A 605 6.78 -16.21 24.39
C THR A 605 8.06 -15.59 23.83
N GLY A 606 8.45 -15.96 22.60
CA GLY A 606 9.66 -15.44 21.96
C GLY A 606 9.51 -14.00 21.45
N GLY A 607 10.65 -13.41 21.06
CA GLY A 607 10.76 -12.02 20.59
C GLY A 607 10.56 -11.78 19.09
N ASN A 608 10.36 -12.82 18.26
CA ASN A 608 10.09 -12.63 16.83
C ASN A 608 8.78 -11.84 16.61
N MET A 609 8.91 -10.64 16.04
CA MET A 609 7.80 -9.70 15.84
C MET A 609 6.76 -10.20 14.83
N GLN A 610 7.14 -11.02 13.86
CA GLN A 610 6.21 -11.53 12.84
C GLN A 610 5.26 -12.57 13.45
N VAL A 611 5.76 -13.47 14.30
CA VAL A 611 4.91 -14.42 15.03
C VAL A 611 3.99 -13.70 16.02
N GLN A 612 4.49 -12.65 16.69
CA GLN A 612 3.66 -11.80 17.56
C GLN A 612 2.53 -11.12 16.78
N ALA A 613 2.83 -10.55 15.60
CA ALA A 613 1.85 -9.91 14.73
C ALA A 613 0.82 -10.92 14.18
N LEU A 614 1.26 -12.12 13.79
CA LEU A 614 0.37 -13.21 13.40
C LEU A 614 -0.61 -13.58 14.53
N GLY A 615 -0.11 -13.73 15.76
CA GLY A 615 -0.95 -14.01 16.92
C GLY A 615 -1.95 -12.90 17.23
N GLY A 616 -1.50 -11.65 17.16
CA GLY A 616 -2.37 -10.46 17.28
C GLY A 616 -3.46 -10.42 16.20
N ALA A 617 -3.11 -10.76 14.94
CA ALA A 617 -4.06 -10.79 13.83
C ALA A 617 -5.14 -11.86 14.01
N VAL A 618 -4.79 -13.07 14.49
CA VAL A 618 -5.80 -14.09 14.83
C VAL A 618 -6.67 -13.63 16.00
N GLN A 619 -6.08 -12.97 17.00
CA GLN A 619 -6.82 -12.44 18.15
C GLN A 619 -7.70 -11.23 17.82
N SER A 620 -7.51 -10.57 16.69
CA SER A 620 -8.39 -9.48 16.21
C SER A 620 -9.60 -9.96 15.41
N LEU A 621 -9.75 -11.26 15.15
CA LEU A 621 -10.88 -11.79 14.38
C LEU A 621 -12.20 -11.68 15.15
N GLY A 622 -13.25 -11.23 14.47
CA GLY A 622 -14.53 -10.87 15.10
C GLY A 622 -15.45 -12.05 15.41
N THR A 623 -15.25 -13.21 14.76
CA THR A 623 -16.15 -14.37 14.91
C THR A 623 -15.42 -15.69 15.17
N ASP A 624 -16.08 -16.60 15.90
CA ASP A 624 -15.62 -17.98 16.12
C ASP A 624 -15.32 -18.72 14.80
N ARG A 625 -16.05 -18.40 13.72
CA ARG A 625 -15.84 -19.00 12.39
C ARG A 625 -14.51 -18.55 11.78
N GLU A 626 -14.20 -17.27 11.84
CA GLU A 626 -12.95 -16.72 11.32
C GLU A 626 -11.74 -17.28 12.07
N VAL A 627 -11.83 -17.38 13.41
CA VAL A 627 -10.76 -17.97 14.24
C VAL A 627 -10.50 -19.43 13.87
N ARG A 628 -11.55 -20.24 13.70
CA ARG A 628 -11.39 -21.64 13.23
C ARG A 628 -10.71 -21.69 11.87
N ASN A 629 -11.19 -20.89 10.92
CA ASN A 629 -10.62 -20.84 9.57
C ASN A 629 -9.14 -20.42 9.58
N ALA A 630 -8.76 -19.44 10.41
CA ALA A 630 -7.37 -19.03 10.57
C ALA A 630 -6.53 -20.17 11.16
N GLY A 631 -7.00 -20.82 12.23
CA GLY A 631 -6.31 -21.97 12.81
C GLY A 631 -6.12 -23.13 11.83
N ASP A 632 -7.10 -23.39 10.96
CA ASP A 632 -7.03 -24.44 9.93
C ASP A 632 -5.98 -24.16 8.86
N GLN A 633 -5.68 -22.89 8.60
CA GLN A 633 -4.62 -22.46 7.70
C GLN A 633 -3.25 -22.42 8.39
N LEU A 634 -3.18 -22.42 9.73
CA LEU A 634 -1.93 -22.34 10.49
C LEU A 634 -1.34 -23.71 10.88
N ARG A 635 -2.14 -24.77 10.86
CA ARG A 635 -1.66 -26.14 11.12
C ARG A 635 -0.85 -26.70 9.94
N PRO A 636 0.14 -27.58 10.17
CA PRO A 636 0.90 -28.19 9.08
C PRO A 636 0.03 -29.09 8.17
N LEU A 637 0.55 -29.40 6.98
CA LEU A 637 -0.08 -30.30 6.02
C LEU A 637 -0.16 -31.73 6.58
N MET A 638 -1.37 -32.26 6.74
CA MET A 638 -1.64 -33.51 7.46
C MET A 638 -2.74 -34.38 6.84
N ASN A 639 -3.10 -34.13 5.59
CA ASN A 639 -4.17 -34.88 4.89
C ASN A 639 -3.76 -36.29 4.41
N GLY A 640 -2.51 -36.70 4.70
CA GLY A 640 -1.96 -38.00 4.34
C GLY A 640 -1.36 -38.10 2.93
N ALA A 641 -1.47 -37.06 2.09
CA ALA A 641 -1.00 -37.10 0.70
C ALA A 641 0.52 -37.32 0.61
N GLN A 642 1.27 -36.70 1.52
CA GLN A 642 2.74 -36.82 1.63
C GLN A 642 3.24 -38.23 1.96
N VAL A 643 2.35 -39.09 2.47
CA VAL A 643 2.63 -40.50 2.77
C VAL A 643 2.03 -41.41 1.70
N GLN A 644 0.77 -41.18 1.33
CA GLN A 644 0.03 -42.09 0.45
C GLN A 644 0.52 -42.05 -1.00
N VAL A 645 0.85 -40.88 -1.54
CA VAL A 645 1.29 -40.73 -2.95
C VAL A 645 2.64 -41.38 -3.22
N PRO A 646 3.68 -41.24 -2.37
CA PRO A 646 4.91 -42.00 -2.54
C PRO A 646 4.69 -43.51 -2.45
N LEU A 647 3.88 -43.98 -1.49
CA LEU A 647 3.57 -45.40 -1.35
C LEU A 647 2.79 -45.96 -2.55
N SER A 648 1.84 -45.19 -3.12
CA SER A 648 1.10 -45.61 -4.31
C SER A 648 1.97 -45.57 -5.57
N THR A 649 2.80 -44.54 -5.74
CA THR A 649 3.77 -44.44 -6.84
C THR A 649 4.73 -45.62 -6.84
N ALA A 650 5.27 -45.97 -5.66
CA ALA A 650 6.13 -47.13 -5.53
C ALA A 650 5.37 -48.44 -5.80
N ALA A 651 4.12 -48.56 -5.35
CA ALA A 651 3.27 -49.71 -5.67
C ALA A 651 3.02 -49.83 -7.18
N LEU A 652 2.77 -48.73 -7.89
CA LEU A 652 2.61 -48.73 -9.36
C LEU A 652 3.87 -49.22 -10.08
N PHE A 653 5.06 -48.78 -9.64
CA PHE A 653 6.32 -49.30 -10.17
C PHE A 653 6.50 -50.79 -9.88
N GLN A 654 6.15 -51.26 -8.67
CA GLN A 654 6.17 -52.68 -8.34
C GLN A 654 5.15 -53.48 -9.17
N ASP A 655 3.97 -52.95 -9.42
CA ASP A 655 2.95 -53.62 -10.25
C ASP A 655 3.44 -53.77 -11.71
N GLN A 656 4.27 -52.85 -12.23
CA GLN A 656 4.91 -53.02 -13.54
C GLN A 656 5.94 -54.15 -13.57
N ILE A 657 6.69 -54.32 -12.47
CA ILE A 657 7.64 -55.40 -12.25
C ILE A 657 6.90 -56.73 -12.10
N ASP A 658 5.85 -56.80 -11.29
CA ASP A 658 5.04 -58.01 -11.12
C ASP A 658 4.37 -58.41 -12.43
N ASN A 659 3.79 -57.47 -13.18
CA ASN A 659 3.27 -57.74 -14.53
C ASN A 659 4.37 -58.25 -15.49
N ARG A 660 5.62 -57.81 -15.32
CA ARG A 660 6.77 -58.35 -16.07
C ARG A 660 7.11 -59.79 -15.65
N LEU A 661 7.05 -60.10 -14.36
CA LEU A 661 7.37 -61.42 -13.80
C LEU A 661 6.27 -62.45 -14.06
N THR A 662 5.00 -62.07 -13.96
CA THR A 662 3.83 -62.94 -14.20
C THR A 662 3.66 -63.30 -15.68
N THR A 663 3.97 -62.37 -16.60
CA THR A 663 3.97 -62.67 -18.05
C THR A 663 5.07 -63.67 -18.46
N ALA A 664 6.12 -63.80 -17.65
CA ALA A 664 7.15 -64.84 -17.78
C ALA A 664 6.83 -66.14 -17.02
N ALA A 665 5.83 -66.13 -16.12
CA ALA A 665 5.52 -67.22 -15.20
C ALA A 665 4.71 -68.39 -15.82
N GLY A 666 4.69 -68.52 -17.13
CA GLY A 666 4.18 -69.72 -17.80
C GLY A 666 4.68 -69.77 -19.24
N PRO A 667 4.17 -70.68 -20.09
CA PRO A 667 4.51 -70.66 -21.51
C PRO A 667 4.28 -69.23 -21.98
N SER A 668 5.28 -68.62 -22.63
CA SER A 668 5.31 -67.19 -22.96
C SER A 668 3.91 -66.71 -23.36
N ALA A 669 3.52 -65.47 -23.05
CA ALA A 669 2.21 -64.95 -23.50
C ALA A 669 1.96 -65.29 -24.98
N ASN A 670 3.03 -65.31 -25.79
CA ASN A 670 3.08 -65.78 -27.18
C ASN A 670 2.74 -67.27 -27.35
N ALA A 671 3.29 -68.17 -26.53
CA ALA A 671 2.96 -69.58 -26.51
C ALA A 671 1.54 -69.88 -26.03
N ARG A 672 1.00 -69.13 -25.06
CA ARG A 672 -0.37 -69.33 -24.56
C ARG A 672 -1.42 -68.86 -25.55
N VAL A 673 -1.22 -67.67 -26.09
CA VAL A 673 -2.02 -67.08 -27.17
C VAL A 673 -1.93 -67.96 -28.43
N ALA A 674 -0.75 -68.41 -28.84
CA ALA A 674 -0.62 -69.38 -29.94
C ALA A 674 -1.23 -70.77 -29.64
N SER A 675 -1.14 -71.26 -28.40
CA SER A 675 -1.69 -72.57 -28.00
C SER A 675 -3.22 -72.58 -27.85
N ALA A 676 -3.83 -71.44 -27.53
CA ALA A 676 -5.29 -71.29 -27.46
C ALA A 676 -5.94 -71.43 -28.84
N PHE A 677 -5.22 -71.08 -29.92
CA PHE A 677 -5.66 -71.29 -31.30
C PHE A 677 -5.05 -72.54 -31.97
N ALA A 678 -4.08 -73.20 -31.34
CA ALA A 678 -3.49 -74.44 -31.86
C ALA A 678 -4.20 -75.70 -31.37
N ALA A 679 -5.03 -75.59 -30.32
CA ALA A 679 -5.70 -76.71 -29.71
C ALA A 679 -7.22 -76.49 -29.69
N GLU A 680 -7.84 -76.50 -30.87
CA GLU A 680 -9.16 -77.10 -31.09
C GLU A 680 -9.50 -77.12 -32.59
N THR A 681 -9.78 -78.31 -33.10
CA THR A 681 -10.64 -78.50 -34.27
C THR A 681 -12.04 -78.00 -33.88
N ASP A 682 -12.30 -76.71 -34.03
CA ASP A 682 -13.56 -76.08 -33.62
C ASP A 682 -14.64 -76.19 -34.74
N PRO A 683 -15.85 -76.70 -34.46
CA PRO A 683 -16.95 -76.88 -35.42
C PRO A 683 -17.49 -75.60 -36.09
N LEU A 684 -17.00 -74.41 -35.71
CA LEU A 684 -17.29 -73.16 -36.43
C LEU A 684 -16.71 -73.13 -37.85
N ALA A 685 -15.71 -73.96 -38.15
CA ALA A 685 -15.26 -74.22 -39.52
C ALA A 685 -16.36 -74.88 -40.39
N SER A 686 -17.33 -75.57 -39.79
CA SER A 686 -18.45 -76.20 -40.50
C SER A 686 -19.58 -75.23 -40.88
N MET A 687 -19.68 -74.05 -40.24
CA MET A 687 -20.73 -73.07 -40.56
C MET A 687 -20.31 -72.08 -41.66
N LEU A 688 -19.00 -71.86 -41.86
CA LEU A 688 -18.46 -71.04 -42.95
C LEU A 688 -18.14 -71.83 -44.23
N MET A 689 -18.18 -73.17 -44.19
CA MET A 689 -18.08 -74.06 -45.36
C MET A 689 -19.41 -74.28 -46.09
N ALA A 690 -20.50 -73.63 -45.67
CA ALA A 690 -21.81 -73.71 -46.32
C ALA A 690 -21.98 -72.75 -47.53
N TYR A 691 -20.96 -72.00 -47.93
CA TYR A 691 -20.94 -71.23 -49.19
C TYR A 691 -19.68 -71.60 -50.00
N GLY A 692 -19.91 -72.27 -51.14
CA GLY A 692 -18.95 -73.16 -51.80
C GLY A 692 -17.65 -72.57 -52.36
N ALA A 693 -16.59 -73.36 -52.14
CA ALA A 693 -15.48 -73.74 -53.02
C ALA A 693 -14.80 -72.69 -53.91
N THR A 694 -13.59 -72.25 -53.52
CA THR A 694 -12.31 -72.47 -54.23
C THR A 694 -11.16 -71.68 -53.57
N LYS A 695 -9.95 -72.27 -53.62
CA LYS A 695 -8.63 -71.87 -53.06
C LYS A 695 -8.37 -72.26 -51.60
N ALA A 696 -7.52 -73.28 -51.46
CA ALA A 696 -6.85 -73.66 -50.22
C ALA A 696 -6.17 -72.43 -49.59
N ARG A 697 -6.56 -72.07 -48.36
CA ARG A 697 -5.72 -71.24 -47.49
C ARG A 697 -4.59 -72.13 -46.97
N PRO A 698 -3.32 -71.68 -47.02
CA PRO A 698 -2.24 -72.44 -46.40
C PRO A 698 -2.56 -72.59 -44.91
N ALA A 699 -2.35 -73.80 -44.37
CA ALA A 699 -2.41 -74.04 -42.94
C ALA A 699 -1.52 -72.99 -42.24
N LEU A 700 -2.12 -72.16 -41.38
CA LEU A 700 -1.37 -71.27 -40.49
C LEU A 700 -0.58 -72.19 -39.54
N LYS A 701 0.65 -72.50 -39.92
CA LYS A 701 1.61 -73.14 -39.04
C LYS A 701 1.77 -72.22 -37.84
N ALA A 702 1.47 -72.72 -36.64
CA ALA A 702 1.72 -71.98 -35.41
C ALA A 702 3.16 -71.43 -35.48
N PRO A 703 3.38 -70.11 -35.33
CA PRO A 703 4.73 -69.57 -35.34
C PRO A 703 5.56 -70.34 -34.31
N ALA A 704 6.75 -70.78 -34.71
CA ALA A 704 7.64 -71.52 -33.83
C ALA A 704 7.85 -70.68 -32.56
N ILE A 705 7.49 -71.25 -31.40
CA ILE A 705 7.71 -70.61 -30.11
C ILE A 705 9.22 -70.55 -29.91
N ALA A 706 9.82 -69.41 -30.23
CA ALA A 706 11.20 -69.15 -29.85
C ALA A 706 11.23 -69.17 -28.30
N PRO A 707 12.17 -69.91 -27.67
CA PRO A 707 12.40 -69.77 -26.24
C PRO A 707 12.69 -68.29 -25.94
N GLU A 708 12.09 -67.78 -24.85
CA GLU A 708 12.29 -66.40 -24.41
C GLU A 708 13.80 -66.16 -24.25
N PRO A 709 14.37 -65.08 -24.83
CA PRO A 709 15.80 -64.84 -24.76
C PRO A 709 16.29 -64.66 -23.32
N GLU A 710 17.58 -64.94 -23.13
CA GLU A 710 18.22 -64.90 -21.81
C GLU A 710 18.16 -63.52 -21.17
N ARG A 711 18.05 -62.43 -21.95
CA ARG A 711 17.99 -61.05 -21.48
C ARG A 711 16.80 -60.31 -22.08
N THR A 712 16.13 -59.47 -21.29
CA THR A 712 15.01 -58.65 -21.75
C THR A 712 15.12 -57.25 -21.19
N VAL A 713 14.82 -56.25 -22.03
CA VAL A 713 14.65 -54.86 -21.61
C VAL A 713 13.17 -54.49 -21.75
N TRP A 714 12.65 -53.78 -20.75
CA TRP A 714 11.28 -53.32 -20.75
C TRP A 714 11.18 -51.90 -20.20
N GLY A 715 10.15 -51.18 -20.64
CA GLY A 715 9.84 -49.85 -20.16
C GLY A 715 8.33 -49.66 -20.04
N SER A 716 7.91 -48.82 -19.11
CA SER A 716 6.51 -48.47 -18.90
C SER A 716 6.38 -46.98 -18.58
N LEU A 717 5.41 -46.31 -19.20
CA LEU A 717 4.97 -44.97 -18.87
C LEU A 717 3.70 -45.08 -18.04
N ILE A 718 3.62 -44.31 -16.96
CA ILE A 718 2.49 -44.30 -16.03
C ILE A 718 1.93 -42.89 -15.87
N GLY A 719 0.60 -42.78 -15.80
CA GLY A 719 -0.10 -41.56 -15.47
C GLY A 719 -1.25 -41.88 -14.52
N THR A 720 -1.32 -41.17 -13.39
CA THR A 720 -2.26 -41.44 -12.32
C THR A 720 -2.95 -40.17 -11.87
N ASN A 721 -4.24 -40.27 -11.57
CA ASN A 721 -5.00 -39.27 -10.84
C ASN A 721 -5.52 -39.91 -9.54
N ALA A 722 -5.17 -39.32 -8.40
CA ALA A 722 -5.62 -39.75 -7.09
C ALA A 722 -6.46 -38.64 -6.46
N SER A 723 -7.54 -39.02 -5.77
CA SER A 723 -8.36 -38.07 -5.04
C SER A 723 -8.86 -38.66 -3.73
N GLN A 724 -8.85 -37.84 -2.68
CA GLN A 724 -9.38 -38.17 -1.37
C GLN A 724 -10.38 -37.10 -0.95
N ARG A 725 -11.59 -37.49 -0.54
CA ARG A 725 -12.58 -36.59 0.07
C ARG A 725 -12.19 -36.25 1.51
N ASP A 726 -12.88 -35.30 2.12
CA ASP A 726 -12.61 -34.92 3.50
C ASP A 726 -12.82 -36.10 4.46
N VAL A 727 -11.88 -36.24 5.41
CA VAL A 727 -11.88 -37.32 6.42
C VAL A 727 -11.66 -36.70 7.79
N ALA A 728 -12.57 -36.97 8.73
CA ALA A 728 -12.49 -36.51 10.12
C ALA A 728 -12.27 -34.98 10.28
N GLY A 729 -12.87 -34.16 9.41
CA GLY A 729 -12.74 -32.70 9.45
C GLY A 729 -11.44 -32.15 8.85
N VAL A 730 -10.62 -33.00 8.23
CA VAL A 730 -9.41 -32.60 7.51
C VAL A 730 -9.72 -32.58 6.02
N ALA A 731 -9.43 -31.45 5.38
CA ALA A 731 -9.60 -31.27 3.93
C ALA A 731 -8.86 -32.37 3.15
N GLY A 732 -9.53 -32.90 2.13
CA GLY A 732 -8.98 -33.89 1.22
C GLY A 732 -7.94 -33.31 0.24
N TYR A 733 -7.59 -34.10 -0.78
CA TYR A 733 -6.66 -33.69 -1.84
C TYR A 733 -7.05 -34.27 -3.20
N SER A 734 -6.50 -33.69 -4.25
CA SER A 734 -6.39 -34.28 -5.58
C SER A 734 -4.95 -34.19 -6.06
N GLY A 735 -4.44 -35.25 -6.66
CA GLY A 735 -3.07 -35.27 -7.16
C GLY A 735 -2.95 -35.99 -8.49
N ASN A 736 -2.06 -35.49 -9.32
CA ASN A 736 -1.67 -36.10 -10.58
C ASN A 736 -0.23 -36.57 -10.48
N THR A 737 0.04 -37.81 -10.86
CA THR A 737 1.39 -38.37 -10.92
C THR A 737 1.67 -38.84 -12.34
N GLY A 738 2.80 -38.42 -12.89
CA GLY A 738 3.30 -38.90 -14.17
C GLY A 738 4.70 -39.50 -13.98
N GLY A 739 4.97 -40.64 -14.58
CA GLY A 739 6.26 -41.28 -14.40
C GLY A 739 6.60 -42.31 -15.45
N LEU A 740 7.81 -42.83 -15.34
CA LEU A 740 8.31 -43.92 -16.16
C LEU A 740 9.11 -44.88 -15.30
N VAL A 741 9.12 -46.14 -15.70
CA VAL A 741 9.96 -47.19 -15.12
C VAL A 741 10.56 -48.01 -16.25
N ALA A 742 11.85 -48.30 -16.15
CA ALA A 742 12.55 -49.17 -17.08
C ALA A 742 13.35 -50.21 -16.31
N GLY A 743 13.47 -51.41 -16.88
CA GLY A 743 14.17 -52.50 -16.24
C GLY A 743 14.83 -53.46 -17.23
N ILE A 744 15.76 -54.23 -16.68
CA ILE A 744 16.45 -55.31 -17.37
C ILE A 744 16.42 -56.55 -16.47
N ASP A 745 16.13 -57.70 -17.06
CA ASP A 745 16.16 -58.97 -16.37
C ASP A 745 16.77 -60.07 -17.23
N GLN A 746 17.30 -61.09 -16.55
CA GLN A 746 17.81 -62.30 -17.16
C GLN A 746 17.20 -63.56 -16.55
N ARG A 747 17.05 -64.59 -17.37
CA ARG A 747 16.58 -65.91 -16.96
C ARG A 747 17.79 -66.82 -16.66
N ILE A 748 17.71 -67.57 -15.56
CA ILE A 748 18.74 -68.51 -15.09
C ILE A 748 18.10 -69.90 -14.98
N ASP A 749 18.70 -70.90 -15.65
CA ASP A 749 18.30 -72.32 -15.61
C ASP A 749 16.81 -72.60 -15.87
N GLY A 750 16.14 -71.74 -16.64
CA GLY A 750 14.73 -71.91 -17.01
C GLY A 750 13.70 -71.60 -15.91
N ALA A 751 14.00 -71.80 -14.63
CA ALA A 751 13.04 -71.59 -13.54
C ALA A 751 13.23 -70.28 -12.77
N PHE A 752 14.43 -69.68 -12.80
CA PHE A 752 14.74 -68.45 -12.08
C PHE A 752 14.82 -67.25 -13.03
N ARG A 753 14.38 -66.08 -12.53
CA ARG A 753 14.60 -64.79 -13.18
C ARG A 753 15.11 -63.80 -12.14
N VAL A 754 16.09 -62.99 -12.52
CA VAL A 754 16.61 -61.90 -11.70
C VAL A 754 16.76 -60.65 -12.54
N GLY A 755 16.46 -59.49 -11.96
CA GLY A 755 16.54 -58.22 -12.67
C GLY A 755 16.60 -57.01 -11.76
N ALA A 756 16.77 -55.86 -12.39
CA ALA A 756 16.75 -54.56 -11.75
C ALA A 756 15.95 -53.57 -12.59
N ALA A 757 15.32 -52.62 -11.91
CA ALA A 757 14.56 -51.55 -12.52
C ALA A 757 14.85 -50.21 -11.84
N PHE A 758 14.72 -49.15 -12.62
CA PHE A 758 14.76 -47.77 -12.16
C PHE A 758 13.48 -47.06 -12.59
N GLY A 759 12.87 -46.31 -11.66
CA GLY A 759 11.68 -45.53 -11.90
C GLY A 759 11.85 -44.07 -11.49
N TYR A 760 11.29 -43.17 -12.29
CA TYR A 760 11.18 -41.75 -12.00
C TYR A 760 9.73 -41.30 -12.13
N ALA A 761 9.21 -40.57 -11.15
CA ALA A 761 7.88 -39.98 -11.22
C ALA A 761 7.86 -38.57 -10.63
N THR A 762 6.98 -37.73 -11.17
CA THR A 762 6.66 -36.41 -10.64
C THR A 762 5.19 -36.37 -10.25
N SER A 763 4.90 -35.78 -9.09
CA SER A 763 3.54 -35.61 -8.58
C SER A 763 3.26 -34.15 -8.28
N SER A 764 2.07 -33.68 -8.66
CA SER A 764 1.50 -32.40 -8.25
C SER A 764 0.22 -32.68 -7.48
N ILE A 765 0.13 -32.17 -6.27
CA ILE A 765 -0.99 -32.41 -5.35
C ILE A 765 -1.54 -31.06 -4.92
N ASP A 766 -2.84 -30.88 -5.13
CA ASP A 766 -3.60 -29.73 -4.65
C ASP A 766 -4.48 -30.18 -3.49
N ASP A 767 -4.30 -29.54 -2.35
CA ASP A 767 -5.14 -29.77 -1.19
C ASP A 767 -6.46 -29.02 -1.37
N ARG A 768 -7.56 -29.62 -0.90
CA ARG A 768 -8.89 -29.01 -0.94
C ARG A 768 -9.12 -28.01 0.19
N THR A 769 -8.05 -27.46 0.76
CA THR A 769 -8.15 -26.37 1.74
C THR A 769 -8.67 -25.12 1.03
N ALA A 770 -9.43 -24.28 1.76
CA ALA A 770 -10.01 -23.07 1.18
C ALA A 770 -8.94 -22.07 0.67
N ALA A 771 -7.70 -22.17 1.17
CA ALA A 771 -6.59 -21.32 0.79
C ALA A 771 -5.77 -21.87 -0.40
N GLY A 772 -5.95 -23.13 -0.79
CA GLY A 772 -5.26 -23.77 -1.91
C GLY A 772 -3.81 -24.13 -1.61
N ASP A 773 -3.59 -24.99 -0.61
CA ASP A 773 -2.25 -25.54 -0.34
C ASP A 773 -1.83 -26.54 -1.43
N ALA A 774 -0.52 -26.69 -1.63
CA ALA A 774 0.03 -27.54 -2.68
C ALA A 774 1.27 -28.31 -2.25
N VAL A 775 1.45 -29.50 -2.82
CA VAL A 775 2.64 -30.34 -2.64
C VAL A 775 3.14 -30.86 -4.00
N GLY A 776 4.39 -30.57 -4.32
CA GLY A 776 5.13 -31.19 -5.40
C GLY A 776 6.03 -32.32 -4.88
N MET A 777 6.14 -33.42 -5.64
CA MET A 777 7.05 -34.52 -5.31
C MET A 777 7.82 -34.99 -6.54
N GLN A 778 9.08 -35.33 -6.35
CA GLN A 778 9.90 -36.06 -7.32
C GLN A 778 10.38 -37.36 -6.69
N HIS A 779 10.10 -38.48 -7.34
CA HIS A 779 10.28 -39.82 -6.79
C HIS A 779 11.26 -40.61 -7.67
N TYR A 780 12.38 -41.03 -7.08
CA TYR A 780 13.46 -41.76 -7.74
C TYR A 780 13.62 -43.13 -7.06
N GLN A 781 13.24 -44.21 -7.74
CA GLN A 781 13.23 -45.57 -7.17
C GLN A 781 14.17 -46.51 -7.90
N GLY A 782 15.08 -47.15 -7.17
CA GLY A 782 15.79 -48.34 -7.61
C GLY A 782 15.13 -49.59 -7.04
N THR A 783 15.01 -50.66 -7.83
CA THR A 783 14.43 -51.93 -7.37
C THR A 783 15.19 -53.11 -7.96
N VAL A 784 15.50 -54.09 -7.11
CA VAL A 784 15.94 -55.41 -7.54
C VAL A 784 14.80 -56.40 -7.36
N TYR A 785 14.68 -57.34 -8.26
CA TYR A 785 13.56 -58.28 -8.26
C TYR A 785 13.98 -59.66 -8.75
N GLY A 786 13.22 -60.67 -8.35
CA GLY A 786 13.38 -62.02 -8.85
C GLY A 786 12.08 -62.80 -8.83
N ALA A 787 12.04 -63.85 -9.64
CA ALA A 787 10.94 -64.79 -9.69
C ALA A 787 11.45 -66.22 -9.76
N TYR A 788 10.72 -67.12 -9.11
CA TYR A 788 10.83 -68.54 -9.29
C TYR A 788 9.54 -69.07 -9.90
N VAL A 789 9.63 -69.64 -11.09
CA VAL A 789 8.50 -70.01 -11.93
C VAL A 789 8.46 -71.52 -12.12
N GLN A 790 7.32 -72.11 -11.81
CA GLN A 790 6.98 -73.50 -12.11
C GLN A 790 5.73 -73.57 -13.01
N PRO A 791 5.46 -74.70 -13.68
CA PRO A 791 4.32 -74.79 -14.60
C PRO A 791 2.95 -74.45 -13.99
N SER A 792 2.75 -74.72 -12.69
CA SER A 792 1.47 -74.56 -12.00
C SER A 792 1.44 -73.46 -10.93
N TRP A 793 2.57 -72.81 -10.64
CA TRP A 793 2.67 -71.75 -9.64
C TRP A 793 3.94 -70.92 -9.81
N TYR A 794 3.96 -69.73 -9.22
CA TYR A 794 5.15 -68.89 -9.13
C TYR A 794 5.25 -68.17 -7.79
N VAL A 795 6.49 -67.76 -7.46
CA VAL A 795 6.78 -66.82 -6.38
C VAL A 795 7.61 -65.68 -6.95
N ASN A 796 7.17 -64.45 -6.71
CA ASN A 796 7.90 -63.22 -7.04
C ASN A 796 8.34 -62.53 -5.75
N GLY A 797 9.50 -61.88 -5.80
CA GLY A 797 9.98 -61.04 -4.73
C GLY A 797 10.72 -59.82 -5.27
N SER A 798 10.58 -58.69 -4.59
CA SER A 798 11.31 -57.48 -4.92
C SER A 798 11.69 -56.68 -3.67
N ALA A 799 12.79 -55.95 -3.80
CA ALA A 799 13.28 -55.02 -2.79
C ALA A 799 13.70 -53.72 -3.48
N GLY A 800 13.24 -52.59 -2.95
CA GLY A 800 13.51 -51.28 -3.54
C GLY A 800 13.76 -50.20 -2.50
N VAL A 801 14.49 -49.19 -2.94
CA VAL A 801 14.68 -47.94 -2.20
C VAL A 801 14.33 -46.78 -3.10
N ALA A 802 13.64 -45.79 -2.56
CA ALA A 802 13.32 -44.57 -3.27
C ALA A 802 13.71 -43.33 -2.47
N LEU A 803 14.25 -42.34 -3.17
CA LEU A 803 14.40 -40.98 -2.69
C LEU A 803 13.21 -40.16 -3.18
N VAL A 804 12.59 -39.42 -2.27
CA VAL A 804 11.46 -38.54 -2.57
C VAL A 804 11.82 -37.11 -2.17
N ASP A 805 11.93 -36.23 -3.15
CA ASP A 805 12.12 -34.80 -2.90
C ASP A 805 10.75 -34.11 -2.87
N TYR A 806 10.44 -33.42 -1.78
CA TYR A 806 9.18 -32.73 -1.54
C TYR A 806 9.35 -31.21 -1.64
N THR A 807 8.37 -30.55 -2.23
CA THR A 807 8.19 -29.10 -2.18
C THR A 807 6.77 -28.82 -1.67
N THR A 808 6.64 -28.06 -0.60
CA THR A 808 5.34 -27.75 0.04
C THR A 808 5.06 -26.25 -0.04
N THR A 809 3.80 -25.89 -0.23
CA THR A 809 3.32 -24.51 -0.16
C THR A 809 2.02 -24.47 0.62
N ARG A 810 2.02 -23.72 1.72
CA ARG A 810 0.86 -23.42 2.56
C ARG A 810 0.47 -21.97 2.36
N ARG A 811 -0.79 -21.72 2.02
CA ARG A 811 -1.35 -20.37 1.85
C ARG A 811 -2.14 -19.99 3.08
N ILE A 812 -1.84 -18.82 3.63
CA ILE A 812 -2.54 -18.25 4.78
C ILE A 812 -3.16 -16.95 4.31
N ASN A 813 -4.48 -16.89 4.31
CA ASN A 813 -5.30 -15.75 3.94
C ASN A 813 -6.59 -15.74 4.78
N PHE A 814 -6.64 -14.83 5.75
CA PHE A 814 -7.83 -14.52 6.54
C PHE A 814 -7.89 -13.01 6.77
N ALA A 815 -9.00 -12.51 7.31
CA ALA A 815 -9.21 -11.07 7.48
C ALA A 815 -8.02 -10.41 8.21
N GLY A 816 -7.41 -9.41 7.56
CA GLY A 816 -6.29 -8.65 8.12
C GLY A 816 -4.91 -9.32 8.07
N PHE A 817 -4.76 -10.52 7.48
CA PHE A 817 -3.47 -11.22 7.40
C PHE A 817 -3.33 -12.08 6.13
N THR A 818 -2.15 -12.00 5.50
CA THR A 818 -1.79 -12.86 4.36
C THR A 818 -0.32 -13.27 4.46
N ASP A 819 -0.04 -14.56 4.26
CA ASP A 819 1.32 -15.11 4.19
C ASP A 819 1.35 -16.33 3.28
N THR A 820 2.56 -16.73 2.87
CA THR A 820 2.79 -18.00 2.17
C THR A 820 3.99 -18.67 2.80
N ALA A 821 3.78 -19.86 3.37
CA ALA A 821 4.84 -20.68 3.92
C ALA A 821 5.27 -21.74 2.90
N SER A 822 6.55 -21.76 2.56
CA SER A 822 7.13 -22.69 1.58
C SER A 822 8.19 -23.57 2.23
N GLY A 823 8.24 -24.86 1.86
CA GLY A 823 9.19 -25.81 2.43
C GLY A 823 9.77 -26.73 1.35
N SER A 824 10.98 -27.21 1.58
CA SER A 824 11.59 -28.28 0.79
C SER A 824 12.28 -29.28 1.71
N HIS A 825 12.03 -30.57 1.49
CA HIS A 825 12.60 -31.63 2.30
C HIS A 825 12.70 -32.95 1.53
N LYS A 826 13.44 -33.91 2.09
CA LYS A 826 13.64 -35.23 1.47
C LYS A 826 13.03 -36.33 2.30
N GLY A 827 12.65 -37.42 1.65
CA GLY A 827 12.24 -38.66 2.29
C GLY A 827 12.87 -39.89 1.65
N TRP A 828 13.10 -40.92 2.46
CA TRP A 828 13.58 -42.22 2.01
C TRP A 828 12.49 -43.27 2.20
N LEU A 829 12.13 -43.96 1.12
CA LEU A 829 11.17 -45.04 1.14
C LEU A 829 11.88 -46.37 0.88
N THR A 830 11.76 -47.31 1.81
CA THR A 830 12.20 -48.71 1.64
C THR A 830 10.98 -49.58 1.38
N LEU A 831 11.05 -50.42 0.35
CA LEU A 831 9.96 -51.31 -0.06
C LEU A 831 10.45 -52.75 -0.15
N LEU A 832 9.66 -53.66 0.40
CA LEU A 832 9.83 -55.11 0.25
C LEU A 832 8.49 -55.70 -0.19
N ARG A 833 8.49 -56.53 -1.23
CA ARG A 833 7.27 -57.18 -1.73
C ARG A 833 7.51 -58.65 -2.01
N GLY A 834 6.50 -59.46 -1.73
CA GLY A 834 6.44 -60.86 -2.11
C GLY A 834 5.05 -61.20 -2.64
N GLU A 835 4.99 -62.00 -3.69
CA GLU A 835 3.73 -62.46 -4.28
C GLU A 835 3.81 -63.95 -4.63
N PHE A 836 2.75 -64.69 -4.34
CA PHE A 836 2.53 -66.06 -4.78
C PHE A 836 1.31 -66.11 -5.69
N GLY A 837 1.38 -66.85 -6.79
CA GLY A 837 0.24 -67.02 -7.71
C GLY A 837 0.20 -68.40 -8.36
N MET A 838 -1.01 -68.81 -8.76
CA MET A 838 -1.27 -70.14 -9.33
C MET A 838 -2.04 -70.00 -10.66
N PRO A 839 -1.36 -70.00 -11.82
CA PRO A 839 -2.04 -69.90 -13.12
C PRO A 839 -2.81 -71.18 -13.45
N VAL A 840 -4.12 -71.07 -13.66
CA VAL A 840 -5.01 -72.16 -14.04
C VAL A 840 -5.62 -71.86 -15.41
N LYS A 841 -5.50 -72.79 -16.36
CA LYS A 841 -6.18 -72.68 -17.66
C LYS A 841 -7.67 -72.99 -17.47
N VAL A 842 -8.53 -72.07 -17.89
CA VAL A 842 -9.99 -72.19 -17.87
C VAL A 842 -10.48 -71.87 -19.28
N ASP A 843 -10.81 -72.91 -20.06
CA ASP A 843 -11.16 -72.80 -21.48
C ASP A 843 -10.06 -72.05 -22.27
N GLN A 844 -10.40 -70.96 -22.95
CA GLN A 844 -9.46 -70.12 -23.71
C GLN A 844 -8.72 -69.09 -22.83
N ALA A 845 -9.11 -68.93 -21.55
CA ALA A 845 -8.53 -67.97 -20.62
C ALA A 845 -7.55 -68.62 -19.64
N VAL A 846 -6.64 -67.83 -19.08
CA VAL A 846 -5.83 -68.22 -17.91
C VAL A 846 -6.22 -67.37 -16.73
N LEU A 847 -6.77 -67.99 -15.69
CA LEU A 847 -7.10 -67.35 -14.42
C LEU A 847 -6.02 -67.63 -13.39
N THR A 848 -5.49 -66.60 -12.77
CA THR A 848 -4.38 -66.67 -11.82
C THR A 848 -4.80 -66.03 -10.50
N PRO A 849 -5.37 -66.79 -9.55
CA PRO A 849 -5.45 -66.34 -8.16
C PRO A 849 -4.05 -66.03 -7.63
N PHE A 850 -3.92 -64.96 -6.86
CA PHE A 850 -2.67 -64.54 -6.24
C PHE A 850 -2.87 -63.95 -4.85
N ALA A 851 -1.83 -64.05 -4.05
CA ALA A 851 -1.72 -63.42 -2.74
C ALA A 851 -0.36 -62.73 -2.64
N GLY A 852 -0.36 -61.47 -2.23
CA GLY A 852 0.85 -60.66 -2.08
C GLY A 852 0.90 -59.92 -0.76
N VAL A 853 2.11 -59.61 -0.31
CA VAL A 853 2.38 -58.74 0.84
C VAL A 853 3.43 -57.71 0.46
N THR A 854 3.21 -56.46 0.85
CA THR A 854 4.14 -55.35 0.66
C THR A 854 4.40 -54.67 2.00
N TYR A 855 5.66 -54.55 2.39
CA TYR A 855 6.11 -53.71 3.48
C TYR A 855 6.74 -52.44 2.92
N GLY A 856 6.32 -51.28 3.44
CA GLY A 856 6.87 -49.98 3.11
C GLY A 856 7.26 -49.20 4.36
N ARG A 857 8.48 -48.65 4.39
CA ARG A 857 8.93 -47.72 5.44
C ARG A 857 9.34 -46.39 4.80
N LEU A 858 8.60 -45.34 5.10
CA LEU A 858 8.88 -43.97 4.68
C LEU A 858 9.49 -43.18 5.85
N ASP A 859 10.68 -42.64 5.67
CA ASP A 859 11.36 -41.74 6.62
C ASP A 859 11.50 -40.36 5.98
N GLN A 860 10.69 -39.39 6.43
CA GLN A 860 10.70 -38.01 5.96
C GLN A 860 11.53 -37.14 6.90
N GLN A 861 12.53 -36.45 6.36
CA GLN A 861 13.43 -35.59 7.12
C GLN A 861 12.70 -34.41 7.77
N ALA A 862 13.25 -33.91 8.88
CA ALA A 862 12.81 -32.65 9.47
C ALA A 862 13.13 -31.48 8.53
N TYR A 863 12.30 -30.44 8.55
CA TYR A 863 12.50 -29.25 7.72
C TYR A 863 11.88 -28.01 8.35
N THR A 864 12.31 -26.83 7.91
CA THR A 864 11.75 -25.54 8.33
C THR A 864 11.22 -24.82 7.10
N GLU A 865 9.99 -24.35 7.18
CA GLU A 865 9.37 -23.51 6.15
C GLU A 865 9.96 -22.10 6.17
N ALA A 866 9.89 -21.40 5.03
CA ALA A 866 10.16 -19.98 4.90
C ALA A 866 8.85 -19.24 4.66
N SER A 867 8.64 -18.11 5.34
CA SER A 867 7.50 -17.21 5.13
C SER A 867 7.90 -15.76 5.42
N ALA A 868 7.14 -14.79 4.91
CA ALA A 868 7.46 -13.38 5.08
C ALA A 868 6.84 -12.78 6.35
N ALA A 869 5.69 -13.30 6.76
CA ALA A 869 4.86 -12.74 7.84
C ALA A 869 4.73 -13.66 9.08
N GLY A 870 5.64 -14.64 9.25
CA GLY A 870 5.80 -15.38 10.50
C GLY A 870 4.96 -16.65 10.65
N ALA A 871 4.21 -17.07 9.61
CA ALA A 871 3.42 -18.31 9.62
C ALA A 871 4.23 -19.59 9.34
N ALA A 872 5.53 -19.47 9.03
CA ALA A 872 6.43 -20.60 8.81
C ALA A 872 6.49 -21.56 10.01
N LEU A 873 6.53 -22.87 9.72
CA LEU A 873 6.68 -23.92 10.73
C LEU A 873 8.03 -24.64 10.61
N THR A 874 8.58 -25.06 11.75
CA THR A 874 9.59 -26.13 11.82
C THR A 874 8.89 -27.45 12.08
N VAL A 875 9.01 -28.38 11.14
CA VAL A 875 8.36 -29.69 11.15
C VAL A 875 9.39 -30.76 11.49
N ALA A 876 9.07 -31.60 12.48
CA ALA A 876 9.95 -32.67 12.93
C ALA A 876 9.99 -33.84 11.93
N ARG A 877 11.04 -34.65 12.03
CA ARG A 877 11.19 -35.90 11.24
C ARG A 877 10.00 -36.83 11.48
N GLN A 878 9.47 -37.41 10.41
CA GLN A 878 8.34 -38.35 10.47
C GLN A 878 8.75 -39.72 9.93
N THR A 879 8.29 -40.79 10.56
CA THR A 879 8.46 -42.16 10.06
C THR A 879 7.10 -42.84 9.98
N THR A 880 6.79 -43.40 8.81
CA THR A 880 5.56 -44.17 8.59
C THR A 880 5.89 -45.59 8.13
N ASN A 881 5.22 -46.57 8.73
CA ASN A 881 5.31 -47.99 8.34
C ASN A 881 3.96 -48.43 7.79
N SER A 882 3.99 -49.10 6.64
CA SER A 882 2.84 -49.66 5.94
C SER A 882 3.08 -51.14 5.69
N VAL A 883 2.06 -51.95 5.95
CA VAL A 883 2.04 -53.39 5.65
C VAL A 883 0.73 -53.66 4.93
N ARG A 884 0.82 -53.95 3.63
CA ARG A 884 -0.34 -54.18 2.77
C ARG A 884 -0.40 -55.62 2.31
N SER A 885 -1.58 -56.22 2.37
CA SER A 885 -1.86 -57.48 1.67
C SER A 885 -2.73 -57.23 0.44
N ASN A 886 -2.49 -58.00 -0.61
CA ASN A 886 -3.26 -58.01 -1.83
C ASN A 886 -3.76 -59.43 -2.08
N LEU A 887 -5.07 -59.63 -2.11
CA LEU A 887 -5.70 -60.91 -2.44
C LEU A 887 -6.58 -60.73 -3.65
N GLY A 888 -6.33 -61.46 -4.74
CA GLY A 888 -7.06 -61.24 -5.97
C GLY A 888 -6.87 -62.31 -7.02
N PHE A 889 -7.35 -62.02 -8.21
CA PHE A 889 -7.15 -62.84 -9.39
C PHE A 889 -6.83 -61.97 -10.60
N ARG A 890 -5.97 -62.50 -11.48
CA ARG A 890 -5.67 -61.94 -12.80
C ARG A 890 -6.21 -62.88 -13.86
N SER A 891 -6.73 -62.35 -14.95
CA SER A 891 -7.12 -63.17 -16.10
C SER A 891 -6.42 -62.70 -17.37
N THR A 892 -6.10 -63.63 -18.27
CA THR A 892 -5.58 -63.32 -19.61
C THR A 892 -6.46 -64.03 -20.63
N LEU A 893 -7.10 -63.26 -21.50
CA LEU A 893 -7.96 -63.72 -22.58
C LEU A 893 -7.32 -63.38 -23.94
N PRO A 894 -6.97 -64.38 -24.77
CA PRO A 894 -6.57 -64.13 -26.14
C PRO A 894 -7.78 -63.71 -26.97
N LEU A 895 -7.66 -62.63 -27.74
CA LEU A 895 -8.75 -62.10 -28.57
C LEU A 895 -8.53 -62.37 -30.06
N LEU A 896 -7.29 -62.28 -30.54
CA LEU A 896 -6.94 -62.56 -31.95
C LEU A 896 -5.50 -63.05 -32.06
N VAL A 897 -5.25 -64.06 -32.91
CA VAL A 897 -3.89 -64.57 -33.18
C VAL A 897 -3.71 -64.84 -34.66
N THR A 898 -2.61 -64.32 -35.20
CA THR A 898 -2.17 -64.54 -36.57
C THR A 898 -0.74 -65.07 -36.56
N SER A 899 -0.19 -65.38 -37.75
CA SER A 899 1.23 -65.77 -37.87
C SER A 899 2.21 -64.66 -37.46
N THR A 900 1.77 -63.40 -37.47
CA THR A 900 2.66 -62.23 -37.30
C THR A 900 2.36 -61.46 -36.01
N TYR A 901 1.09 -61.39 -35.61
CA TYR A 901 0.63 -60.61 -34.45
C TYR A 901 -0.38 -61.36 -33.59
N GLY A 902 -0.39 -61.05 -32.28
CA GLY A 902 -1.39 -61.53 -31.31
C GLY A 902 -1.94 -60.40 -30.45
N PHE A 903 -3.23 -60.44 -30.16
CA PHE A 903 -3.97 -59.47 -29.36
C PHE A 903 -4.66 -60.16 -28.17
N GLY A 904 -4.56 -59.59 -26.97
CA GLY A 904 -5.16 -60.16 -25.76
C GLY A 904 -5.61 -59.10 -24.76
N LEU A 905 -6.59 -59.48 -23.93
CA LEU A 905 -7.12 -58.72 -22.82
C LEU A 905 -6.61 -59.32 -21.51
N GLU A 906 -5.94 -58.52 -20.67
CA GLU A 906 -5.56 -58.85 -19.31
C GLU A 906 -6.50 -58.12 -18.34
N THR A 907 -7.02 -58.79 -17.31
CA THR A 907 -7.84 -58.15 -16.26
C THR A 907 -7.31 -58.48 -14.86
N LEU A 908 -7.59 -57.60 -13.91
CA LEU A 908 -7.19 -57.70 -12.51
C LEU A 908 -8.38 -57.33 -11.61
N ALA A 909 -8.63 -58.13 -10.58
CA ALA A 909 -9.46 -57.75 -9.46
C ALA A 909 -8.81 -58.19 -8.16
N ALA A 910 -8.62 -57.26 -7.21
CA ALA A 910 -7.98 -57.55 -5.94
C ALA A 910 -8.58 -56.74 -4.78
N TRP A 911 -8.56 -57.33 -3.59
CA TRP A 911 -8.77 -56.64 -2.33
C TRP A 911 -7.42 -56.30 -1.70
N ARG A 912 -7.26 -55.05 -1.30
CA ARG A 912 -6.07 -54.52 -0.63
C ARG A 912 -6.41 -54.17 0.82
N HIS A 913 -5.64 -54.70 1.77
CA HIS A 913 -5.79 -54.41 3.20
C HIS A 913 -4.51 -53.84 3.84
N GLU A 914 -4.62 -52.70 4.54
CA GLU A 914 -3.53 -52.04 5.29
C GLU A 914 -3.60 -52.36 6.80
N PHE A 915 -2.56 -53.05 7.29
CA PHE A 915 -2.41 -53.44 8.69
C PHE A 915 -1.69 -52.37 9.53
N GLY A 916 -0.88 -51.50 8.92
CA GLY A 916 -0.10 -50.47 9.63
C GLY A 916 -0.94 -49.29 10.10
N ASN A 917 -0.48 -48.56 11.12
CA ASN A 917 -1.05 -47.24 11.44
C ASN A 917 -0.36 -46.18 10.59
N THR A 918 -1.04 -45.79 9.51
CA THR A 918 -0.56 -44.80 8.54
C THR A 918 -1.18 -43.41 8.76
N ALA A 919 -1.82 -43.17 9.91
CA ALA A 919 -2.29 -41.84 10.30
C ALA A 919 -1.11 -40.88 10.44
N GLN A 920 -1.22 -39.70 9.83
CA GLN A 920 -0.14 -38.72 9.81
C GLN A 920 -0.23 -37.81 11.04
N ASN A 921 0.59 -38.07 12.07
CA ASN A 921 0.76 -37.16 13.19
C ASN A 921 1.97 -36.26 12.94
N VAL A 922 1.73 -34.97 12.70
CA VAL A 922 2.79 -34.00 12.39
C VAL A 922 3.15 -33.21 13.65
N THR A 923 4.38 -33.38 14.12
CA THR A 923 4.93 -32.53 15.18
C THR A 923 5.56 -31.30 14.55
N ALA A 924 5.12 -30.12 14.97
CA ALA A 924 5.59 -28.84 14.45
C ALA A 924 5.77 -27.80 15.56
N ALA A 925 6.51 -26.73 15.27
CA ALA A 925 6.57 -25.49 16.05
C ALA A 925 6.60 -24.31 15.08
N PHE A 926 6.24 -23.10 15.51
CA PHE A 926 6.47 -21.91 14.69
C PHE A 926 7.97 -21.69 14.50
N ALA A 927 8.40 -21.38 13.28
CA ALA A 927 9.82 -21.24 12.93
C ALA A 927 10.50 -20.08 13.66
N GLY A 928 9.74 -19.04 14.04
CA GLY A 928 10.19 -17.96 14.92
C GLY A 928 10.46 -18.40 16.37
N GLY A 929 10.15 -19.65 16.73
CA GLY A 929 10.32 -20.24 18.05
C GLY A 929 8.98 -20.64 18.70
N GLY A 930 9.03 -21.14 19.94
CA GLY A 930 7.84 -21.52 20.71
C GLY A 930 7.76 -23.00 21.05
N ALA A 931 6.64 -23.39 21.66
CA ALA A 931 6.41 -24.78 22.04
C ALA A 931 6.05 -25.65 20.82
N THR A 932 6.49 -26.90 20.82
CA THR A 932 6.07 -27.90 19.85
C THR A 932 4.62 -28.30 20.09
N PHE A 933 3.86 -28.48 19.02
CA PHE A 933 2.50 -29.00 19.04
C PHE A 933 2.37 -30.16 18.05
N VAL A 934 1.37 -31.01 18.25
CA VAL A 934 1.10 -32.17 17.38
C VAL A 934 -0.24 -31.95 16.67
N ALA A 935 -0.18 -31.89 15.34
CA ALA A 935 -1.34 -31.88 14.47
C ALA A 935 -1.63 -33.30 14.01
N ALA A 936 -2.73 -33.87 14.53
CA ALA A 936 -3.15 -35.22 14.17
C ALA A 936 -3.97 -35.22 12.87
N GLY A 937 -3.51 -35.97 11.88
CA GLY A 937 -4.21 -36.23 10.61
C GLY A 937 -5.15 -37.43 10.69
N PRO A 938 -6.05 -37.59 9.71
CA PRO A 938 -6.97 -38.71 9.68
C PRO A 938 -6.23 -40.03 9.40
N SER A 939 -6.80 -41.15 9.85
CA SER A 939 -6.34 -42.48 9.44
C SER A 939 -6.78 -42.76 7.99
N PRO A 940 -5.88 -43.11 7.06
CA PRO A 940 -6.25 -43.55 5.72
C PRO A 940 -7.14 -44.79 5.75
N GLU A 941 -7.85 -45.04 4.64
CA GLU A 941 -8.70 -46.23 4.52
C GLU A 941 -7.88 -47.51 4.50
N ARG A 942 -8.33 -48.48 5.29
CA ARG A 942 -7.63 -49.77 5.40
C ARG A 942 -8.01 -50.77 4.33
N ASN A 943 -9.20 -50.67 3.76
CA ASN A 943 -9.74 -51.65 2.80
C ASN A 943 -10.01 -50.95 1.47
N LEU A 944 -9.35 -51.40 0.41
CA LEU A 944 -9.51 -50.85 -0.94
C LEU A 944 -9.78 -52.00 -1.92
N ALA A 945 -10.60 -51.73 -2.93
CA ALA A 945 -10.79 -52.62 -4.07
C ALA A 945 -9.94 -52.12 -5.24
N GLU A 946 -9.24 -53.02 -5.92
CA GLU A 946 -8.48 -52.73 -7.13
C GLU A 946 -9.08 -53.48 -8.30
N LEU A 947 -9.31 -52.75 -9.40
CA LEU A 947 -9.85 -53.28 -10.65
C LEU A 947 -8.98 -52.78 -11.81
N GLY A 948 -8.61 -53.67 -12.73
CA GLY A 948 -7.75 -53.32 -13.86
C GLY A 948 -8.10 -54.07 -15.13
N ALA A 949 -7.84 -53.45 -16.27
CA ALA A 949 -7.94 -54.05 -17.59
C ALA A 949 -6.86 -53.49 -18.53
N ALA A 950 -6.24 -54.35 -19.33
CA ALA A 950 -5.20 -53.96 -20.28
C ALA A 950 -5.32 -54.71 -21.61
N LEU A 951 -5.16 -53.98 -22.71
CA LEU A 951 -5.07 -54.52 -24.05
C LEU A 951 -3.61 -54.66 -24.43
N LYS A 952 -3.24 -55.82 -24.96
CA LYS A 952 -1.85 -56.16 -25.29
C LYS A 952 -1.74 -56.65 -26.72
N LEU A 953 -0.82 -56.06 -27.45
CA LEU A 953 -0.43 -56.44 -28.80
C LEU A 953 1.00 -56.99 -28.77
N VAL A 954 1.20 -58.14 -29.41
CA VAL A 954 2.50 -58.80 -29.55
C VAL A 954 2.82 -58.97 -31.03
N ALA A 955 4.02 -58.59 -31.45
CA ALA A 955 4.59 -58.91 -32.75
C ALA A 955 5.54 -60.11 -32.63
N PHE A 956 5.15 -61.27 -33.17
CA PHE A 956 5.87 -62.54 -32.97
C PHE A 956 7.22 -62.60 -33.69
N GLY A 957 7.34 -61.98 -34.86
CA GLY A 957 8.58 -61.99 -35.67
C GLY A 957 9.69 -61.09 -35.13
N GLU A 958 9.33 -59.99 -34.47
CA GLU A 958 10.27 -58.97 -33.97
C GLU A 958 10.48 -59.05 -32.45
N ARG A 959 9.80 -59.97 -31.77
CA ARG A 959 9.82 -60.18 -30.31
C ARG A 959 9.56 -58.90 -29.50
N GLN A 960 8.58 -58.13 -29.97
CA GLN A 960 8.15 -56.87 -29.34
C GLN A 960 6.71 -56.96 -28.86
N SER A 961 6.39 -56.27 -27.77
CA SER A 961 5.00 -56.12 -27.32
C SER A 961 4.73 -54.72 -26.82
N ILE A 962 3.52 -54.25 -27.07
CA ILE A 962 2.97 -53.01 -26.52
C ILE A 962 1.67 -53.32 -25.78
N SER A 963 1.46 -52.71 -24.61
CA SER A 963 0.19 -52.84 -23.88
C SER A 963 -0.27 -51.51 -23.33
N LEU A 964 -1.58 -51.27 -23.43
CA LEU A 964 -2.27 -50.13 -22.85
C LEU A 964 -3.22 -50.63 -21.75
N GLY A 965 -3.01 -50.17 -20.52
CA GLY A 965 -3.77 -50.58 -19.36
C GLY A 965 -4.44 -49.43 -18.63
N TYR A 966 -5.55 -49.74 -17.96
CA TYR A 966 -6.26 -48.84 -17.05
C TYR A 966 -6.57 -49.58 -15.74
N ASN A 967 -6.23 -48.97 -14.62
CA ASN A 967 -6.45 -49.50 -13.27
C ASN A 967 -7.20 -48.47 -12.42
N ALA A 968 -8.05 -48.95 -11.50
CA ALA A 968 -8.75 -48.14 -10.52
C ALA A 968 -8.62 -48.78 -9.13
N VAL A 969 -8.17 -48.00 -8.14
CA VAL A 969 -8.18 -48.36 -6.72
C VAL A 969 -9.26 -47.53 -6.02
N VAL A 970 -10.25 -48.20 -5.44
CA VAL A 970 -11.48 -47.61 -4.94
C VAL A 970 -11.63 -47.87 -3.45
N GLY A 971 -11.92 -46.80 -2.72
CA GLY A 971 -12.30 -46.76 -1.32
C GLY A 971 -13.55 -45.92 -1.10
N SER A 972 -14.05 -45.81 0.13
CA SER A 972 -15.27 -45.05 0.45
C SER A 972 -15.10 -43.54 0.27
N LYS A 973 -13.88 -43.04 0.46
CA LYS A 973 -13.43 -41.63 0.37
C LYS A 973 -12.21 -41.46 -0.53
N TYR A 974 -11.67 -42.54 -1.08
CA TYR A 974 -10.46 -42.55 -1.90
C TYR A 974 -10.74 -43.13 -3.30
N LEU A 975 -10.18 -42.51 -4.33
CA LEU A 975 -10.19 -43.01 -5.70
C LEU A 975 -8.85 -42.72 -6.35
N GLU A 976 -8.19 -43.75 -6.84
CA GLU A 976 -7.01 -43.65 -7.69
C GLU A 976 -7.32 -44.27 -9.05
N GLN A 977 -6.99 -43.58 -10.13
CA GLN A 977 -7.15 -44.04 -11.51
C GLN A 977 -5.80 -43.92 -12.21
N SER A 978 -5.36 -44.98 -12.85
CA SER A 978 -4.03 -45.08 -13.45
C SER A 978 -4.13 -45.60 -14.87
N ALA A 979 -3.49 -44.90 -15.82
CA ALA A 979 -3.27 -45.34 -17.19
C ALA A 979 -1.79 -45.72 -17.39
N VAL A 980 -1.56 -46.82 -18.09
CA VAL A 980 -0.22 -47.41 -18.24
C VAL A 980 0.03 -47.78 -19.70
N LEU A 981 1.16 -47.34 -20.26
CA LEU A 981 1.64 -47.76 -21.57
C LEU A 981 2.98 -48.49 -21.41
N LYS A 982 3.03 -49.77 -21.77
CA LYS A 982 4.23 -50.61 -21.62
C LYS A 982 4.76 -51.04 -22.98
N VAL A 983 6.08 -51.00 -23.14
CA VAL A 983 6.81 -51.46 -24.32
C VAL A 983 7.88 -52.45 -23.89
N ARG A 984 8.05 -53.51 -24.69
CA ARG A 984 9.02 -54.57 -24.44
C ARG A 984 9.79 -54.90 -25.71
N ALA A 985 11.11 -55.08 -25.57
CA ALA A 985 11.98 -55.62 -26.61
C ALA A 985 12.85 -56.75 -26.02
N GLU A 986 12.90 -57.86 -26.73
CA GLU A 986 13.61 -59.08 -26.35
C GLU A 986 14.84 -59.26 -27.26
N PHE A 987 16.04 -59.48 -26.70
CA PHE A 987 17.31 -59.56 -27.44
C PHE A 987 17.98 -60.92 -27.28
#